data_AF-A0A0A2VU19-F1
#
_entry.id   AF-A0A0A2VU19-F1
#
_cell.length_a   1.000
_cell.length_b   1.000
_cell.length_c   1.000
_cell.angle_alpha   90.00
_cell.angle_beta   90.00
_cell.angle_gamma   90.00
#
_symmetry.space_group_name_H-M   'P 1'
#
loop_
_entity.id
_entity.type
_entity.pdbx_description
1 polymer ?
#
loop_
_entity_poly.entity_id
_entity_poly.type
_entity_poly.pdbx_seq_one_letter_code
_entity_poly.pdbx_strand_id
1 'polypeptide(L)'
;MSQTSPVQGGPTDKERKYDRQLRLWAASGQAALESSNVLLVNSGSGTVGVETLKNLVLPGIGQFTIVDDAVVEDADLGVNFFLDESSRGKSRAQCATEHLLELNPEVSGQCRAKGSLDLQAVLSSVTPYTIILYVLPLPAETIHIIEEYSRLRSTPLVAIRSVGFYGYFRITLPDVFPVVDTHPDKTSTADLRLLNPWPELLQFAQDLTRNIDDLDDNLHGHLPLVAILLHNLEIWKQNHDGAAPTEYSDKIAFRKQVLESMRTNNAEGGEENFEEAAGAVMKHVIAQSLPESLRQVFEYDNTEKANSSFWIIAQAVSHFYQKHGQLPVSGGLPDMKAQSSVYIQLQNIYKSKARQDASEVFDIARGIAADVVTDPAEVEQFCKNARFIKLINFSRTAPKIEDIVANELNQEKMAATAGLEMQSSLISLYLALSLSPNSLAPSAEAMREAIYAHAPLLQGHERTRQVTEEVARAAGGEMHNISAVLGGMVAQEVIKVVTKQYIPVDNTCIFDGIESRCQLPEGPWMREGIKHAPTLKSTTFKGIRIEADIMDLPLTCNNLKCRAELNDRALVTTCQCSHIFCLECTNRFCLSGQDRQNRVPCPACDTQLSSPDDAVISNLKPSEAYKTSILSGLSPSIIMECAGRALSFWAYQTTQNIYYQQYLYKTLTEKYATLSGRLEQTVNEANAQIKTLQRKMSTLTTENDNSRKKNEELSKAYKEKNRQLLQTQELHDKLRHTVEMGHIQRAATDAIDSRFQQQQQQTSRHFPPQQSAPYNSAHTRPGSGAGFRGYGLAVDQERAADGGIRGGLMDTGAGPWRRELSVTGIMHIFSHIRLNEANILSRSYFKRTAKLFTVWG
;
A
#
# COMPACT_ATOMS: atom_id res chain seq x y z
N MET A 1 28.32 33.15 52.51
CA MET A 1 27.28 34.18 52.37
C MET A 1 26.57 33.98 51.04
N SER A 2 25.25 34.14 50.99
CA SER A 2 24.41 34.30 49.77
C SER A 2 24.90 33.62 48.47
N GLN A 3 24.65 32.31 48.33
CA GLN A 3 24.43 31.76 46.99
C GLN A 3 23.04 32.21 46.52
N THR A 4 22.97 33.26 45.71
CA THR A 4 21.76 33.57 44.95
C THR A 4 21.64 32.57 43.82
N SER A 5 20.66 31.67 43.90
CA SER A 5 20.22 30.89 42.74
C SER A 5 19.95 31.83 41.57
N PRO A 6 20.33 31.49 40.32
CA PRO A 6 19.95 32.29 39.17
C PRO A 6 18.42 32.39 39.13
N VAL A 7 17.90 33.61 39.00
CA VAL A 7 16.46 33.83 38.92
C VAL A 7 15.96 33.16 37.65
N GLN A 8 15.20 32.07 37.81
CA GLN A 8 14.41 31.50 36.73
C GLN A 8 13.32 32.51 36.40
N GLY A 9 13.62 33.39 35.44
CA GLY A 9 12.59 34.17 34.78
C GLY A 9 11.56 33.21 34.19
N GLY A 10 10.28 33.45 34.45
CA GLY A 10 9.23 32.72 33.74
C GLY A 10 9.39 32.93 32.22
N PRO A 11 8.94 31.99 31.38
CA PRO A 11 9.16 32.03 29.93
C PRO A 11 8.76 33.40 29.39
N THR A 12 9.55 33.92 28.45
CA THR A 12 9.29 35.21 27.78
C THR A 12 7.96 35.17 27.02
N ASP A 13 7.38 36.33 26.70
CA ASP A 13 6.09 36.36 26.00
C ASP A 13 6.17 35.76 24.59
N LYS A 14 7.35 35.78 23.94
CA LYS A 14 7.67 34.97 22.74
C LYS A 14 7.57 33.47 23.02
N GLU A 15 8.26 32.97 24.05
CA GLU A 15 8.22 31.54 24.41
C GLU A 15 6.81 31.09 24.83
N ARG A 16 6.00 31.96 25.47
CA ARG A 16 4.59 31.68 25.78
C ARG A 16 3.73 31.59 24.52
N LYS A 17 3.89 32.54 23.59
CA LYS A 17 3.18 32.58 22.31
C LYS A 17 3.49 31.35 21.45
N TYR A 18 4.76 30.97 21.38
CA TYR A 18 5.25 29.87 20.55
C TYR A 18 5.40 28.53 21.30
N ASP A 19 4.97 28.41 22.57
CA ASP A 19 5.12 27.20 23.40
C ASP A 19 4.68 25.91 22.68
N ARG A 20 3.53 25.96 22.00
CA ARG A 20 2.95 24.79 21.31
C ARG A 20 3.80 24.29 20.14
N GLN A 21 4.49 25.19 19.43
CA GLN A 21 5.33 24.87 18.28
C GLN A 21 6.79 24.63 18.66
N LEU A 22 7.28 25.27 19.73
CA LEU A 22 8.57 24.96 20.37
C LEU A 22 8.62 23.51 20.87
N ARG A 23 7.47 22.91 21.23
CA ARG A 23 7.34 21.47 21.55
C ARG A 23 7.51 20.53 20.36
N LEU A 24 7.46 21.05 19.13
CA LEU A 24 7.69 20.29 17.89
C LEU A 24 9.14 20.46 17.41
N TRP A 25 9.56 21.69 17.11
CA TRP A 25 10.84 21.97 16.45
C TRP A 25 11.90 22.66 17.31
N ALA A 26 11.65 22.82 18.61
CA ALA A 26 12.53 23.47 19.59
C ALA A 26 12.94 24.91 19.25
N ALA A 27 13.74 25.53 20.12
CA ALA A 27 14.25 26.89 19.93
C ALA A 27 15.16 27.01 18.69
N SER A 28 15.85 25.93 18.28
CA SER A 28 16.67 25.90 17.07
C SER A 28 15.83 25.99 15.79
N GLY A 29 14.70 25.26 15.71
CA GLY A 29 13.75 25.41 14.61
C GLY A 29 13.09 26.78 14.58
N GLN A 30 12.76 27.34 15.76
CA GLN A 30 12.21 28.69 15.84
C GLN A 30 13.20 29.75 15.35
N ALA A 31 14.48 29.67 15.73
CA ALA A 31 15.52 30.57 15.25
C ALA A 31 15.76 30.45 13.73
N ALA A 32 15.60 29.26 13.15
CA ALA A 32 15.65 29.06 11.69
C ALA A 32 14.46 29.71 10.97
N LEU A 33 13.27 29.69 11.56
CA LEU A 33 12.09 30.41 11.03
C LEU A 33 12.27 31.93 11.15
N GLU A 34 12.63 32.44 12.33
CA GLU A 34 12.81 33.88 12.60
C GLU A 34 13.98 34.51 11.81
N SER A 35 14.88 33.71 11.24
CA SER A 35 15.94 34.16 10.32
C SER A 35 15.65 33.93 8.82
N SER A 36 14.50 33.35 8.47
CA SER A 36 14.14 33.05 7.08
C SER A 36 13.51 34.23 6.32
N ASN A 37 13.75 34.27 5.01
CA ASN A 37 13.23 35.27 4.08
C ASN A 37 12.51 34.56 2.91
N VAL A 38 11.17 34.68 2.84
CA VAL A 38 10.30 33.96 1.91
C VAL A 38 9.83 34.86 0.76
N LEU A 39 10.01 34.43 -0.49
CA LEU A 39 9.40 35.10 -1.64
C LEU A 39 8.12 34.36 -2.06
N LEU A 40 7.01 35.07 -2.26
CA LEU A 40 5.81 34.57 -2.93
C LEU A 40 5.65 35.29 -4.28
N VAL A 41 5.65 34.54 -5.38
CA VAL A 41 5.25 35.01 -6.71
C VAL A 41 3.84 34.50 -7.00
N ASN A 42 2.86 35.40 -7.01
CA ASN A 42 1.45 35.05 -7.11
C ASN A 42 0.94 35.07 -8.55
N SER A 43 -0.16 34.36 -8.83
CA SER A 43 -0.88 34.42 -10.11
C SER A 43 -2.34 34.00 -9.94
N GLY A 44 -3.19 34.23 -10.95
CA GLY A 44 -4.62 33.90 -10.88
C GLY A 44 -5.33 34.70 -9.80
N SER A 45 -6.16 34.04 -8.98
CA SER A 45 -6.72 34.59 -7.72
C SER A 45 -5.70 34.57 -6.57
N GLY A 46 -4.73 33.66 -6.61
CA GLY A 46 -3.57 33.67 -5.72
C GLY A 46 -3.89 33.43 -4.24
N THR A 47 -5.05 32.84 -3.95
CA THR A 47 -5.57 32.52 -2.62
C THR A 47 -4.67 31.53 -1.92
N VAL A 48 -4.23 30.47 -2.63
CA VAL A 48 -3.38 29.42 -2.06
C VAL A 48 -2.01 29.96 -1.63
N GLY A 49 -1.49 30.98 -2.32
CA GLY A 49 -0.25 31.67 -1.93
C GLY A 49 -0.40 32.45 -0.62
N VAL A 50 -1.48 33.23 -0.48
CA VAL A 50 -1.78 33.99 0.74
C VAL A 50 -2.11 33.07 1.92
N GLU A 51 -2.86 31.99 1.69
CA GLU A 51 -3.12 30.93 2.68
C GLU A 51 -1.85 30.19 3.11
N THR A 52 -0.89 29.99 2.20
CA THR A 52 0.45 29.50 2.56
C THR A 52 1.17 30.49 3.47
N LEU A 53 1.20 31.78 3.10
CA LEU A 53 1.86 32.81 3.91
C LEU A 53 1.24 32.98 5.30
N LYS A 54 -0.09 32.94 5.45
CA LYS A 54 -0.77 32.94 6.76
C LYS A 54 -0.16 31.89 7.70
N ASN A 55 -0.01 30.67 7.20
CA ASN A 55 0.50 29.53 7.97
C ASN A 55 2.02 29.57 8.21
N LEU A 56 2.74 30.57 7.64
CA LEU A 56 4.15 30.86 7.91
C LEU A 56 4.33 32.09 8.82
N VAL A 57 3.50 33.12 8.62
CA VAL A 57 3.46 34.35 9.43
C VAL A 57 3.03 34.05 10.87
N LEU A 58 2.03 33.17 11.07
CA LEU A 58 1.58 32.78 12.41
C LEU A 58 2.70 32.12 13.26
N PRO A 59 3.48 31.15 12.75
CA PRO A 59 4.69 30.66 13.41
C PRO A 59 5.82 31.68 13.63
N GLY A 60 5.83 32.80 12.90
CA GLY A 60 6.89 33.81 12.98
C GLY A 60 8.10 33.54 12.08
N ILE A 61 7.89 33.45 10.76
CA ILE A 61 9.00 33.67 9.81
C ILE A 61 9.60 35.07 9.96
N GLY A 62 10.89 35.25 9.70
CA GLY A 62 11.56 36.55 9.83
C GLY A 62 11.04 37.60 8.84
N GLN A 63 11.06 37.27 7.55
CA GLN A 63 10.63 38.18 6.47
C GLN A 63 9.85 37.45 5.37
N PHE A 64 8.86 38.13 4.77
CA PHE A 64 8.28 37.74 3.48
C PHE A 64 8.21 38.90 2.48
N THR A 65 8.22 38.55 1.20
CA THR A 65 7.96 39.46 0.06
C THR A 65 6.85 38.88 -0.83
N ILE A 66 5.79 39.63 -1.09
CA ILE A 66 4.74 39.27 -2.06
C ILE A 66 4.97 40.04 -3.37
N VAL A 67 5.00 39.30 -4.48
CA VAL A 67 5.01 39.83 -5.85
C VAL A 67 3.69 39.43 -6.51
N ASP A 68 2.85 40.43 -6.81
CA ASP A 68 1.54 40.27 -7.46
C ASP A 68 1.25 41.55 -8.26
N ASP A 69 0.98 41.42 -9.56
CA ASP A 69 0.64 42.56 -10.43
C ASP A 69 -0.88 42.82 -10.50
N ALA A 70 -1.70 41.90 -9.98
CA ALA A 70 -3.15 42.00 -9.99
C ALA A 70 -3.70 43.11 -9.06
N VAL A 71 -4.87 43.61 -9.46
CA VAL A 71 -5.75 44.44 -8.62
C VAL A 71 -6.91 43.60 -8.10
N VAL A 72 -7.45 43.97 -6.94
CA VAL A 72 -8.53 43.21 -6.27
C VAL A 72 -9.85 43.35 -7.05
N GLU A 73 -10.35 42.24 -7.59
CA GLU A 73 -11.65 42.12 -8.26
C GLU A 73 -12.74 41.52 -7.34
N ASP A 74 -14.00 41.55 -7.79
CA ASP A 74 -15.15 40.93 -7.07
C ASP A 74 -14.94 39.44 -6.79
N ALA A 75 -14.19 38.75 -7.66
CA ALA A 75 -13.91 37.32 -7.51
C ALA A 75 -12.93 37.05 -6.34
N ASP A 76 -11.89 37.88 -6.17
CA ASP A 76 -10.91 37.71 -5.09
C ASP A 76 -11.57 37.85 -3.70
N LEU A 77 -12.50 38.81 -3.56
CA LEU A 77 -13.27 39.05 -2.33
C LEU A 77 -14.13 37.85 -1.89
N GLY A 78 -14.50 36.98 -2.84
CA GLY A 78 -15.28 35.77 -2.56
C GLY A 78 -14.44 34.58 -2.08
N VAL A 79 -13.10 34.63 -2.20
CA VAL A 79 -12.21 33.49 -1.93
C VAL A 79 -11.04 33.80 -0.99
N ASN A 80 -10.60 35.06 -0.88
CA ASN A 80 -9.43 35.44 -0.10
C ASN A 80 -9.83 36.16 1.19
N PHE A 81 -9.58 35.51 2.33
CA PHE A 81 -9.90 36.03 3.67
C PHE A 81 -9.20 37.35 4.01
N PHE A 82 -8.09 37.68 3.33
CA PHE A 82 -7.28 38.88 3.60
C PHE A 82 -7.66 40.09 2.74
N LEU A 83 -8.82 40.10 2.07
CA LEU A 83 -9.27 41.19 1.22
C LEU A 83 -10.70 41.64 1.56
N ASP A 84 -10.86 42.89 1.98
CA ASP A 84 -12.16 43.52 2.23
C ASP A 84 -12.77 44.14 0.97
N GLU A 85 -14.08 44.45 1.01
CA GLU A 85 -14.73 45.35 0.05
C GLU A 85 -13.97 46.69 -0.10
N SER A 86 -13.29 47.15 0.96
CA SER A 86 -12.46 48.36 0.96
C SER A 86 -11.17 48.24 0.15
N SER A 87 -10.75 47.01 -0.21
CA SER A 87 -9.54 46.72 -0.98
C SER A 87 -9.78 46.67 -2.49
N ARG A 88 -11.04 46.63 -2.93
CA ARG A 88 -11.46 46.61 -4.34
C ARG A 88 -10.69 47.65 -5.18
N GLY A 89 -10.04 47.20 -6.26
CA GLY A 89 -9.28 48.06 -7.19
C GLY A 89 -7.94 48.57 -6.69
N LYS A 90 -7.52 48.25 -5.45
CA LYS A 90 -6.12 48.40 -4.99
C LYS A 90 -5.27 47.22 -5.47
N SER A 91 -3.94 47.27 -5.28
CA SER A 91 -3.07 46.12 -5.53
C SER A 91 -3.33 45.00 -4.53
N ARG A 92 -3.47 43.77 -5.02
CA ARG A 92 -3.73 42.59 -4.17
C ARG A 92 -2.56 42.28 -3.24
N ALA A 93 -1.31 42.36 -3.72
CA ALA A 93 -0.12 42.19 -2.88
C ALA A 93 -0.04 43.19 -1.73
N GLN A 94 -0.46 44.45 -1.95
CA GLN A 94 -0.42 45.47 -0.90
C GLN A 94 -1.41 45.12 0.22
N CYS A 95 -2.70 44.97 -0.11
CA CYS A 95 -3.73 44.71 0.91
C CYS A 95 -3.54 43.37 1.62
N ALA A 96 -3.10 42.32 0.90
CA ALA A 96 -2.75 41.05 1.54
C ALA A 96 -1.55 41.19 2.49
N THR A 97 -0.52 41.99 2.14
CA THR A 97 0.61 42.26 3.04
C THR A 97 0.17 43.04 4.28
N GLU A 98 -0.67 44.06 4.10
CA GLU A 98 -1.21 44.88 5.21
C GLU A 98 -1.93 44.01 6.24
N HIS A 99 -2.92 43.20 5.82
CA HIS A 99 -3.69 42.34 6.73
C HIS A 99 -2.91 41.11 7.24
N LEU A 100 -1.93 40.57 6.50
CA LEU A 100 -1.06 39.50 7.01
C LEU A 100 -0.19 39.98 8.18
N LEU A 101 0.26 41.25 8.17
CA LEU A 101 1.11 41.79 9.25
C LEU A 101 0.37 41.96 10.57
N GLU A 102 -0.96 42.12 10.55
CA GLU A 102 -1.79 42.14 11.75
C GLU A 102 -1.77 40.81 12.52
N LEU A 103 -1.56 39.68 11.82
CA LEU A 103 -1.45 38.36 12.46
C LEU A 103 -0.22 38.24 13.37
N ASN A 104 0.88 38.88 13.01
CA ASN A 104 2.14 38.76 13.74
C ASN A 104 3.07 39.98 13.55
N PRO A 105 3.01 40.98 14.45
CA PRO A 105 3.86 42.17 14.40
C PRO A 105 5.38 41.94 14.54
N GLU A 106 5.83 40.70 14.77
CA GLU A 106 7.25 40.35 14.77
C GLU A 106 7.81 40.08 13.36
N VAL A 107 6.93 39.89 12.37
CA VAL A 107 7.28 39.51 11.00
C VAL A 107 7.45 40.75 10.12
N SER A 108 8.48 40.77 9.27
CA SER A 108 8.67 41.84 8.28
C SER A 108 8.03 41.49 6.93
N GLY A 109 7.10 42.31 6.44
CA GLY A 109 6.41 42.10 5.17
C GLY A 109 6.74 43.17 4.13
N GLN A 110 6.92 42.78 2.87
CA GLN A 110 7.06 43.70 1.74
C GLN A 110 6.15 43.30 0.57
N CYS A 111 5.49 44.26 -0.07
CA CYS A 111 4.79 44.07 -1.33
C CYS A 111 5.56 44.68 -2.50
N ARG A 112 5.53 44.03 -3.67
CA ARG A 112 6.03 44.56 -4.95
C ARG A 112 4.93 44.42 -5.99
N ALA A 113 4.53 45.55 -6.57
CA ALA A 113 3.43 45.63 -7.52
C ALA A 113 3.73 46.66 -8.63
N LYS A 114 3.17 46.37 -9.81
CA LYS A 114 3.09 47.24 -11.01
C LYS A 114 4.39 47.42 -11.82
N GLY A 115 4.26 47.13 -13.11
CA GLY A 115 5.35 47.02 -14.08
C GLY A 115 5.31 45.62 -14.72
N SER A 116 5.90 45.44 -15.90
CA SER A 116 6.27 44.09 -16.35
C SER A 116 7.16 43.48 -15.26
N LEU A 117 6.91 42.24 -14.82
CA LEU A 117 7.58 41.67 -13.65
C LEU A 117 9.10 41.62 -13.88
N ASP A 118 9.81 42.63 -13.38
CA ASP A 118 11.27 42.62 -13.26
C ASP A 118 11.66 41.75 -12.07
N LEU A 119 11.34 40.46 -12.21
CA LEU A 119 11.77 39.40 -11.32
C LEU A 119 13.29 39.34 -11.23
N GLN A 120 14.02 39.76 -12.27
CA GLN A 120 15.48 39.86 -12.20
C GLN A 120 15.91 40.94 -11.20
N ALA A 121 15.28 42.13 -11.18
CA ALA A 121 15.55 43.14 -10.16
C ALA A 121 15.11 42.71 -8.75
N VAL A 122 13.99 42.00 -8.61
CA VAL A 122 13.54 41.47 -7.30
C VAL A 122 14.50 40.38 -6.78
N LEU A 123 14.96 39.48 -7.64
CA LEU A 123 15.93 38.42 -7.33
C LEU A 123 17.37 38.92 -7.23
N SER A 124 17.65 40.13 -7.72
CA SER A 124 18.91 40.85 -7.53
C SER A 124 18.97 41.63 -6.21
N SER A 125 18.03 41.38 -5.28
CA SER A 125 18.08 41.94 -3.93
C SER A 125 19.36 41.56 -3.19
N VAL A 126 19.88 42.48 -2.37
CA VAL A 126 21.13 42.27 -1.60
C VAL A 126 21.00 41.11 -0.62
N THR A 127 19.82 40.93 -0.04
CA THR A 127 19.46 39.76 0.77
C THR A 127 18.93 38.64 -0.12
N PRO A 128 19.51 37.42 -0.09
CA PRO A 128 18.95 36.27 -0.79
C PRO A 128 17.68 35.78 -0.10
N TYR A 129 16.79 35.16 -0.87
CA TYR A 129 15.64 34.43 -0.34
C TYR A 129 16.04 33.02 0.12
N THR A 130 15.51 32.60 1.28
CA THR A 130 15.69 31.26 1.84
C THR A 130 14.91 30.22 1.05
N ILE A 131 13.75 30.59 0.54
CA ILE A 131 12.85 29.76 -0.27
C ILE A 131 11.95 30.64 -1.14
N ILE A 132 11.60 30.17 -2.33
CA ILE A 132 10.70 30.87 -3.26
C ILE A 132 9.48 30.00 -3.52
N LEU A 133 8.30 30.56 -3.27
CA LEU A 133 6.99 29.98 -3.53
C LEU A 133 6.44 30.62 -4.82
N TYR A 134 5.88 29.84 -5.73
CA TYR A 134 5.20 30.38 -6.91
C TYR A 134 3.89 29.65 -7.22
N VAL A 135 2.83 30.43 -7.40
CA VAL A 135 1.49 29.93 -7.76
C VAL A 135 1.38 29.88 -9.28
N LEU A 136 0.95 28.75 -9.83
CA LEU A 136 0.70 28.54 -11.26
C LEU A 136 -0.79 28.80 -11.60
N PRO A 137 -1.12 29.33 -12.81
CA PRO A 137 -0.27 29.42 -13.99
C PRO A 137 0.57 30.71 -14.10
N LEU A 138 1.88 30.56 -14.36
CA LEU A 138 2.80 31.65 -14.68
C LEU A 138 3.35 31.55 -16.11
N PRO A 139 3.87 32.66 -16.69
CA PRO A 139 4.60 32.62 -17.96
C PRO A 139 5.84 31.72 -17.89
N ALA A 140 6.16 31.02 -18.99
CA ALA A 140 7.32 30.13 -19.04
C ALA A 140 8.66 30.87 -18.81
N GLU A 141 8.75 32.13 -19.24
CA GLU A 141 9.89 33.03 -19.01
C GLU A 141 10.08 33.34 -17.51
N THR A 142 8.99 33.68 -16.81
CA THR A 142 8.97 33.86 -15.35
C THR A 142 9.44 32.60 -14.62
N ILE A 143 8.95 31.42 -15.02
CA ILE A 143 9.34 30.14 -14.42
C ILE A 143 10.84 29.87 -14.67
N HIS A 144 11.33 30.08 -15.89
CA HIS A 144 12.75 29.90 -16.22
C HIS A 144 13.66 30.81 -15.38
N ILE A 145 13.29 32.08 -15.17
CA ILE A 145 14.06 33.02 -14.35
C ILE A 145 14.14 32.55 -12.88
N ILE A 146 13.05 32.00 -12.34
CA ILE A 146 13.00 31.46 -10.96
C ILE A 146 13.83 30.17 -10.85
N GLU A 147 13.68 29.24 -11.80
CA GLU A 147 14.45 27.98 -11.86
C GLU A 147 15.96 28.23 -12.10
N GLU A 148 16.32 29.27 -12.85
CA GLU A 148 17.70 29.72 -13.05
C GLU A 148 18.32 30.34 -11.80
N TYR A 149 17.60 31.25 -11.12
CA TYR A 149 18.06 31.81 -9.85
C TYR A 149 18.26 30.70 -8.80
N SER A 150 17.31 29.75 -8.69
CA SER A 150 17.42 28.58 -7.82
C SER A 150 18.69 27.78 -8.09
N ARG A 151 18.95 27.45 -9.37
CA ARG A 151 20.14 26.72 -9.82
C ARG A 151 21.45 27.44 -9.45
N LEU A 152 21.49 28.77 -9.62
CA LEU A 152 22.67 29.58 -9.36
C LEU A 152 22.93 29.85 -7.86
N ARG A 153 21.89 29.83 -7.01
CA ARG A 153 21.99 30.14 -5.57
C ARG A 153 21.79 28.93 -4.65
N SER A 154 21.43 27.76 -5.18
CA SER A 154 20.93 26.62 -4.41
C SER A 154 19.75 27.00 -3.49
N THR A 155 18.83 27.84 -3.98
CA THR A 155 17.62 28.24 -3.23
C THR A 155 16.48 27.25 -3.52
N PRO A 156 15.89 26.59 -2.50
CA PRO A 156 14.68 25.79 -2.64
C PRO A 156 13.51 26.53 -3.31
N LEU A 157 12.75 25.80 -4.13
CA LEU A 157 11.52 26.26 -4.78
C LEU A 157 10.32 25.42 -4.35
N VAL A 158 9.13 26.04 -4.32
CA VAL A 158 7.85 25.32 -4.31
C VAL A 158 6.90 25.91 -5.35
N ALA A 159 6.52 25.10 -6.33
CA ALA A 159 5.42 25.39 -7.24
C ALA A 159 4.09 24.93 -6.59
N ILE A 160 3.04 25.72 -6.72
CA ILE A 160 1.69 25.40 -6.21
C ILE A 160 0.67 25.59 -7.34
N ARG A 161 -0.30 24.69 -7.51
CA ARG A 161 -1.46 24.91 -8.39
C ARG A 161 -2.74 24.43 -7.70
N SER A 162 -3.73 25.31 -7.62
CA SER A 162 -5.08 25.04 -7.09
C SER A 162 -6.10 25.35 -8.20
N VAL A 163 -7.02 24.44 -8.48
CA VAL A 163 -8.09 24.62 -9.48
C VAL A 163 -9.32 23.82 -9.04
N GLY A 164 -10.43 24.50 -8.75
CA GLY A 164 -11.66 23.86 -8.27
C GLY A 164 -11.43 23.02 -7.02
N PHE A 165 -11.87 21.76 -7.04
CA PHE A 165 -11.68 20.80 -5.95
C PHE A 165 -10.28 20.19 -5.86
N TYR A 166 -9.35 20.59 -6.74
CA TYR A 166 -8.10 19.89 -6.95
C TYR A 166 -6.87 20.78 -6.76
N GLY A 167 -5.73 20.16 -6.50
CA GLY A 167 -4.45 20.83 -6.65
C GLY A 167 -3.24 19.90 -6.59
N TYR A 168 -2.07 20.49 -6.77
CA TYR A 168 -0.80 19.83 -6.47
C TYR A 168 0.22 20.88 -6.01
N PHE A 169 1.28 20.41 -5.35
CA PHE A 169 2.50 21.19 -5.18
C PHE A 169 3.74 20.38 -5.56
N ARG A 170 4.77 21.08 -6.05
CA ARG A 170 6.06 20.52 -6.46
C ARG A 170 7.18 21.25 -5.72
N ILE A 171 7.88 20.55 -4.84
CA ILE A 171 9.08 21.01 -4.14
C ILE A 171 10.30 20.69 -5.00
N THR A 172 11.18 21.66 -5.23
CA THR A 172 12.48 21.44 -5.86
C THR A 172 13.57 21.93 -4.91
N LEU A 173 14.26 21.00 -4.26
CA LEU A 173 15.40 21.28 -3.40
C LEU A 173 16.71 21.25 -4.24
N PRO A 174 17.82 21.82 -3.72
CA PRO A 174 19.13 21.67 -4.34
C PRO A 174 19.54 20.21 -4.51
N ASP A 175 20.50 19.92 -5.40
CA ASP A 175 20.94 18.54 -5.76
C ASP A 175 21.21 17.63 -4.56
N VAL A 176 21.62 18.20 -3.42
CA VAL A 176 21.78 17.48 -2.16
C VAL A 176 21.13 18.27 -1.03
N PHE A 177 20.15 17.66 -0.37
CA PHE A 177 19.52 18.17 0.84
C PHE A 177 19.63 17.13 1.97
N PRO A 178 20.60 17.27 2.90
CA PRO A 178 20.74 16.36 4.03
C PRO A 178 19.82 16.77 5.19
N VAL A 179 19.11 15.79 5.77
CA VAL A 179 18.30 15.96 6.97
C VAL A 179 18.89 15.12 8.10
N VAL A 180 19.34 15.79 9.17
CA VAL A 180 19.85 15.15 10.39
C VAL A 180 18.71 14.79 11.34
N ASP A 181 17.81 15.74 11.61
CA ASP A 181 16.70 15.54 12.53
C ASP A 181 15.40 15.19 11.80
N THR A 182 15.27 13.92 11.44
CA THR A 182 14.09 13.41 10.72
C THR A 182 12.86 13.22 11.61
N HIS A 183 12.94 13.53 12.92
CA HIS A 183 11.90 13.27 13.93
C HIS A 183 11.27 11.86 13.85
N PRO A 184 12.07 10.79 13.91
CA PRO A 184 11.57 9.41 13.97
C PRO A 184 10.76 9.16 15.26
N ASP A 185 9.86 8.18 15.22
CA ASP A 185 9.08 7.77 16.39
C ASP A 185 9.96 7.49 17.61
N LYS A 186 9.53 7.98 18.79
CA LYS A 186 10.25 7.84 20.07
C LYS A 186 10.53 6.39 20.47
N THR A 187 9.75 5.45 19.96
CA THR A 187 9.93 4.00 20.23
C THR A 187 10.86 3.32 19.21
N SER A 188 11.25 4.02 18.14
CA SER A 188 12.20 3.58 17.12
C SER A 188 13.61 4.08 17.41
N THR A 189 13.76 5.22 18.10
CA THR A 189 15.05 5.79 18.55
C THR A 189 15.72 5.02 19.71
N ALA A 190 15.00 4.09 20.33
CA ALA A 190 15.44 3.31 21.49
C ALA A 190 16.43 2.19 21.10
N ASP A 191 17.72 2.51 21.15
CA ASP A 191 18.81 1.57 20.89
C ASP A 191 19.31 0.93 22.20
N LEU A 192 18.79 -0.27 22.52
CA LEU A 192 19.07 -0.98 23.78
C LEU A 192 20.35 -1.85 23.76
N ARG A 193 21.11 -1.88 22.65
CA ARG A 193 22.38 -2.64 22.47
C ARG A 193 22.42 -4.11 22.96
N LEU A 194 21.27 -4.77 23.16
CA LEU A 194 21.14 -6.04 23.90
C LEU A 194 22.07 -7.18 23.44
N LEU A 195 22.43 -7.23 22.16
CA LEU A 195 23.33 -8.26 21.63
C LEU A 195 24.82 -7.95 21.87
N ASN A 196 25.18 -6.67 21.87
CA ASN A 196 26.54 -6.15 22.05
C ASN A 196 26.57 -5.10 23.19
N PRO A 197 26.28 -5.49 24.46
CA PRO A 197 26.33 -4.57 25.59
C PRO A 197 27.78 -4.13 25.87
N TRP A 198 27.95 -2.89 26.33
CA TRP A 198 29.24 -2.41 26.84
C TRP A 198 29.43 -2.81 28.32
N PRO A 199 30.67 -2.83 28.85
CA PRO A 199 30.97 -3.43 30.17
C PRO A 199 30.13 -2.87 31.32
N GLU A 200 29.93 -1.55 31.37
CA GLU A 200 29.18 -0.88 32.43
C GLU A 200 27.68 -1.21 32.41
N LEU A 201 27.10 -1.45 31.21
CA LEU A 201 25.72 -1.92 31.08
C LEU A 201 25.59 -3.39 31.49
N LEU A 202 26.56 -4.22 31.09
CA LEU A 202 26.58 -5.64 31.46
C LEU A 202 26.74 -5.82 32.96
N GLN A 203 27.65 -5.07 33.60
CA GLN A 203 27.83 -5.10 35.05
C GLN A 203 26.55 -4.68 35.78
N PHE A 204 25.90 -3.59 35.36
CA PHE A 204 24.63 -3.14 35.96
C PHE A 204 23.54 -4.22 35.88
N ALA A 205 23.40 -4.90 34.75
CA ALA A 205 22.46 -6.01 34.60
C ALA A 205 22.83 -7.24 35.47
N GLN A 206 24.13 -7.57 35.57
CA GLN A 206 24.62 -8.67 36.41
C GLN A 206 24.45 -8.40 37.91
N ASP A 207 24.76 -7.20 38.39
CA ASP A 207 24.61 -6.84 39.80
C ASP A 207 23.13 -6.81 40.24
N LEU A 208 22.19 -6.47 39.33
CA LEU A 208 20.74 -6.57 39.56
C LEU A 208 20.18 -8.00 39.52
N THR A 209 20.76 -8.90 38.71
CA THR A 209 20.18 -10.23 38.44
C THR A 209 20.99 -11.40 39.02
N ARG A 210 22.01 -11.11 39.84
CA ARG A 210 22.95 -12.10 40.42
C ARG A 210 22.26 -13.29 41.09
N ASN A 211 21.15 -13.05 41.79
CA ASN A 211 20.31 -14.06 42.44
C ASN A 211 18.82 -13.81 42.07
N ILE A 212 18.48 -13.76 40.77
CA ILE A 212 17.12 -13.38 40.32
C ILE A 212 16.02 -14.25 40.96
N ASP A 213 16.28 -15.53 41.19
CA ASP A 213 15.35 -16.48 41.83
C ASP A 213 15.11 -16.21 43.33
N ASP A 214 16.12 -15.69 44.05
CA ASP A 214 16.03 -15.40 45.50
C ASP A 214 15.57 -13.96 45.80
N LEU A 215 15.32 -13.12 44.78
CA LEU A 215 14.86 -11.75 45.00
C LEU A 215 13.49 -11.71 45.72
N ASP A 216 13.28 -10.67 46.52
CA ASP A 216 11.97 -10.30 47.04
C ASP A 216 11.00 -9.97 45.88
N ASP A 217 9.74 -10.40 45.97
CA ASP A 217 8.76 -10.27 44.88
C ASP A 217 8.56 -8.82 44.43
N ASN A 218 8.64 -7.85 45.34
CA ASN A 218 8.53 -6.43 44.99
C ASN A 218 9.77 -5.93 44.23
N LEU A 219 10.96 -6.49 44.49
CA LEU A 219 12.16 -6.18 43.70
C LEU A 219 12.12 -6.87 42.33
N HIS A 220 11.62 -8.11 42.27
CA HIS A 220 11.51 -8.90 41.04
C HIS A 220 10.55 -8.26 40.02
N GLY A 221 9.34 -7.89 40.45
CA GLY A 221 8.35 -7.18 39.64
C GLY A 221 8.74 -5.73 39.24
N HIS A 222 9.84 -5.20 39.78
CA HIS A 222 10.38 -3.88 39.45
C HIS A 222 11.76 -3.93 38.74
N LEU A 223 12.19 -5.11 38.27
CA LEU A 223 13.37 -5.25 37.42
C LEU A 223 13.13 -4.61 36.03
N PRO A 224 14.02 -3.74 35.52
CA PRO A 224 13.87 -3.16 34.18
C PRO A 224 13.98 -4.21 33.07
N LEU A 225 13.19 -4.07 32.00
CA LEU A 225 13.19 -4.99 30.85
C LEU A 225 14.60 -5.24 30.26
N VAL A 226 15.48 -4.23 30.30
CA VAL A 226 16.86 -4.33 29.80
C VAL A 226 17.68 -5.34 30.60
N ALA A 227 17.50 -5.39 31.94
CA ALA A 227 18.19 -6.35 32.80
C ALA A 227 17.63 -7.78 32.60
N ILE A 228 16.30 -7.91 32.54
CA ILE A 228 15.60 -9.19 32.28
C ILE A 228 16.05 -9.80 30.95
N LEU A 229 16.12 -8.99 29.89
CA LEU A 229 16.52 -9.44 28.56
C LEU A 229 18.02 -9.77 28.47
N LEU A 230 18.91 -8.98 29.10
CA LEU A 230 20.34 -9.30 29.13
C LEU A 230 20.62 -10.60 29.91
N HIS A 231 19.96 -10.82 31.05
CA HIS A 231 20.08 -12.05 31.83
C HIS A 231 19.59 -13.27 31.05
N ASN A 232 18.39 -13.20 30.46
CA ASN A 232 17.86 -14.29 29.65
C ASN A 232 18.68 -14.55 28.39
N LEU A 233 19.26 -13.52 27.75
CA LEU A 233 20.16 -13.68 26.59
C LEU A 233 21.45 -14.41 26.95
N GLU A 234 21.96 -14.24 28.17
CA GLU A 234 23.14 -14.97 28.65
C GLU A 234 22.83 -16.46 28.83
N ILE A 235 21.68 -16.79 29.44
CA ILE A 235 21.18 -18.18 29.52
C ILE A 235 20.95 -18.77 28.11
N TRP A 236 20.35 -18.01 27.20
CA TRP A 236 20.12 -18.47 25.82
C TRP A 236 21.44 -18.79 25.12
N LYS A 237 22.46 -17.92 25.24
CA LYS A 237 23.80 -18.13 24.67
C LYS A 237 24.46 -19.39 25.24
N GLN A 238 24.35 -19.64 26.55
CA GLN A 238 24.90 -20.85 27.18
C GLN A 238 24.24 -22.14 26.65
N ASN A 239 22.96 -22.09 26.29
CA ASN A 239 22.22 -23.22 25.73
C ASN A 239 22.39 -23.42 24.21
N HIS A 240 22.96 -22.45 23.48
CA HIS A 240 23.04 -22.44 22.01
C HIS A 240 24.43 -22.06 21.49
N ASP A 241 25.51 -22.57 22.11
CA ASP A 241 26.91 -22.39 21.69
C ASP A 241 27.33 -20.91 21.43
N GLY A 242 26.75 -19.97 22.20
CA GLY A 242 27.01 -18.53 22.10
C GLY A 242 26.17 -17.78 21.05
N ALA A 243 25.30 -18.47 20.30
CA ALA A 243 24.45 -17.85 19.29
C ALA A 243 23.38 -16.93 19.89
N ALA A 244 23.07 -15.84 19.18
CA ALA A 244 21.99 -14.91 19.52
C ALA A 244 20.70 -15.25 18.74
N PRO A 245 19.50 -15.10 19.34
CA PRO A 245 18.24 -15.42 18.67
C PRO A 245 17.89 -14.33 17.64
N THR A 246 18.37 -14.51 16.41
CA THR A 246 18.19 -13.56 15.30
C THR A 246 17.05 -13.95 14.36
N GLU A 247 16.81 -15.24 14.15
CA GLU A 247 15.71 -15.73 13.29
C GLU A 247 14.33 -15.60 13.97
N TYR A 248 13.28 -15.67 13.15
CA TYR A 248 11.89 -15.51 13.62
C TYR A 248 11.45 -16.66 14.55
N SER A 249 11.89 -17.89 14.26
CA SER A 249 11.75 -19.07 15.13
C SER A 249 12.37 -18.84 16.51
N ASP A 250 13.62 -18.40 16.51
CA ASP A 250 14.47 -18.28 17.69
C ASP A 250 13.94 -17.18 18.60
N LYS A 251 13.42 -16.10 18.02
CA LYS A 251 12.75 -15.03 18.77
C LYS A 251 11.44 -15.46 19.42
N ILE A 252 10.69 -16.37 18.79
CA ILE A 252 9.49 -16.97 19.43
C ILE A 252 9.91 -17.88 20.60
N ALA A 253 10.94 -18.70 20.41
CA ALA A 253 11.49 -19.57 21.45
C ALA A 253 12.09 -18.76 22.63
N PHE A 254 12.88 -17.73 22.34
CA PHE A 254 13.45 -16.82 23.33
C PHE A 254 12.37 -16.01 24.07
N ARG A 255 11.36 -15.50 23.36
CA ARG A 255 10.19 -14.86 23.99
C ARG A 255 9.47 -15.83 24.93
N LYS A 256 9.34 -17.10 24.57
CA LYS A 256 8.77 -18.13 25.43
C LYS A 256 9.63 -18.36 26.67
N GLN A 257 10.96 -18.43 26.55
CA GLN A 257 11.87 -18.54 27.69
C GLN A 257 11.72 -17.35 28.66
N VAL A 258 11.64 -16.11 28.17
CA VAL A 258 11.42 -14.92 29.01
C VAL A 258 10.10 -15.01 29.79
N LEU A 259 9.02 -15.49 29.16
CA LEU A 259 7.73 -15.73 29.83
C LEU A 259 7.79 -16.91 30.83
N GLU A 260 8.62 -17.92 30.58
CA GLU A 260 8.84 -19.04 31.50
C GLU A 260 9.71 -18.64 32.71
N SER A 261 10.44 -17.52 32.65
CA SER A 261 11.15 -16.94 33.80
C SER A 261 10.30 -16.01 34.69
N MET A 262 9.01 -15.83 34.38
CA MET A 262 8.08 -14.97 35.15
C MET A 262 7.49 -15.70 36.36
N ARG A 263 7.41 -15.04 37.52
CA ARG A 263 6.76 -15.59 38.73
C ARG A 263 5.25 -15.50 38.59
N THR A 264 4.58 -16.65 38.68
CA THR A 264 3.11 -16.77 38.60
C THR A 264 2.44 -17.04 39.95
N ASN A 265 3.21 -17.13 41.04
CA ASN A 265 2.75 -17.44 42.39
C ASN A 265 2.53 -16.18 43.26
N ASN A 266 2.24 -15.05 42.64
CA ASN A 266 1.94 -13.78 43.32
C ASN A 266 0.43 -13.53 43.37
N ALA A 267 0.00 -12.47 44.08
CA ALA A 267 -1.42 -12.18 44.28
C ALA A 267 -2.15 -11.64 43.03
N GLU A 268 -1.42 -11.24 41.99
CA GLU A 268 -1.95 -10.57 40.79
C GLU A 268 -1.95 -11.49 39.54
N GLY A 269 -1.27 -12.63 39.58
CA GLY A 269 -1.30 -13.70 38.57
C GLY A 269 -0.23 -13.62 37.47
N GLY A 270 0.70 -12.68 37.57
CA GLY A 270 1.79 -12.44 36.61
C GLY A 270 2.60 -11.19 36.96
N GLU A 271 3.57 -10.81 36.12
CA GLU A 271 4.45 -9.65 36.34
C GLU A 271 4.58 -8.79 35.08
N GLU A 272 4.07 -7.56 35.11
CA GLU A 272 3.97 -6.68 33.93
C GLU A 272 5.33 -6.40 33.26
N ASN A 273 6.43 -6.38 34.01
CA ASN A 273 7.78 -6.13 33.49
C ASN A 273 8.33 -7.32 32.67
N PHE A 274 7.95 -8.57 33.00
CA PHE A 274 8.29 -9.74 32.20
C PHE A 274 7.40 -9.84 30.95
N GLU A 275 6.14 -9.46 31.03
CA GLU A 275 5.28 -9.32 29.84
C GLU A 275 5.78 -8.22 28.88
N GLU A 276 6.21 -7.07 29.43
CA GLU A 276 6.84 -5.99 28.68
C GLU A 276 8.14 -6.46 28.00
N ALA A 277 9.03 -7.14 28.73
CA ALA A 277 10.25 -7.72 28.19
C ALA A 277 9.96 -8.71 27.05
N ALA A 278 9.00 -9.62 27.24
CA ALA A 278 8.56 -10.58 26.23
C ALA A 278 7.94 -9.90 24.99
N GLY A 279 7.23 -8.78 25.17
CA GLY A 279 6.75 -7.91 24.09
C GLY A 279 7.90 -7.24 23.32
N ALA A 280 8.92 -6.76 24.04
CA ALA A 280 10.06 -6.05 23.49
C ALA A 280 11.00 -6.93 22.62
N VAL A 281 11.04 -8.25 22.85
CA VAL A 281 11.92 -9.21 22.13
C VAL A 281 11.95 -8.98 20.63
N MET A 282 10.77 -9.00 19.97
CA MET A 282 10.67 -8.95 18.51
C MET A 282 11.25 -7.66 17.90
N LYS A 283 11.24 -6.57 18.68
CA LYS A 283 11.58 -5.21 18.26
C LYS A 283 13.03 -4.81 18.62
N HIS A 284 13.54 -5.25 19.76
CA HIS A 284 14.82 -4.79 20.28
C HIS A 284 15.94 -5.86 20.23
N VAL A 285 15.61 -7.14 20.11
CA VAL A 285 16.60 -8.21 19.88
C VAL A 285 16.87 -8.31 18.37
N ILE A 286 17.63 -7.35 17.84
CA ILE A 286 17.96 -7.26 16.41
C ILE A 286 19.46 -6.96 16.26
N ALA A 287 20.14 -7.71 15.38
CA ALA A 287 21.53 -7.42 15.02
C ALA A 287 21.62 -6.04 14.36
N GLN A 288 22.56 -5.20 14.82
CA GLN A 288 22.74 -3.87 14.25
C GLN A 288 23.37 -3.95 12.86
N SER A 289 22.75 -3.27 11.90
CA SER A 289 23.26 -3.10 10.54
C SER A 289 23.19 -1.62 10.15
N LEU A 290 24.07 -1.20 9.23
CA LEU A 290 24.10 0.16 8.72
C LEU A 290 22.86 0.44 7.85
N PRO A 291 21.98 1.40 8.23
CA PRO A 291 20.79 1.74 7.46
C PRO A 291 21.12 2.19 6.04
N GLU A 292 20.25 1.88 5.08
CA GLU A 292 20.45 2.21 3.67
C GLU A 292 20.66 3.72 3.44
N SER A 293 19.85 4.56 4.10
CA SER A 293 19.95 6.03 4.01
C SER A 293 21.26 6.59 4.55
N LEU A 294 21.87 5.94 5.55
CA LEU A 294 23.16 6.34 6.10
C LEU A 294 24.33 5.80 5.26
N ARG A 295 24.19 4.62 4.66
CA ARG A 295 25.18 4.11 3.70
C ARG A 295 25.26 5.02 2.47
N GLN A 296 24.13 5.49 1.97
CA GLN A 296 24.05 6.49 0.90
C GLN A 296 24.71 7.83 1.26
N VAL A 297 24.81 8.19 2.55
CA VAL A 297 25.60 9.36 3.01
C VAL A 297 27.09 9.03 3.00
N PHE A 298 27.50 7.85 3.47
CA PHE A 298 28.92 7.45 3.54
C PHE A 298 29.55 7.16 2.18
N GLU A 299 28.77 6.72 1.19
CA GLU A 299 29.22 6.37 -0.17
C GLU A 299 29.12 7.55 -1.16
N TYR A 300 28.65 8.74 -0.72
CA TYR A 300 28.48 9.91 -1.59
C TYR A 300 29.81 10.61 -1.90
N ASP A 301 30.19 10.69 -3.17
CA ASP A 301 31.34 11.49 -3.61
C ASP A 301 31.05 13.00 -3.39
N ASN A 302 31.74 13.56 -2.41
CA ASN A 302 31.52 14.91 -1.91
C ASN A 302 32.65 15.90 -2.31
N THR A 303 33.38 15.60 -3.40
CA THR A 303 34.55 16.38 -3.87
C THR A 303 34.31 17.89 -4.01
N GLU A 304 33.08 18.34 -4.29
CA GLU A 304 32.75 19.78 -4.43
C GLU A 304 32.27 20.46 -3.12
N LYS A 305 31.84 19.71 -2.09
CA LYS A 305 31.19 20.26 -0.87
C LYS A 305 31.84 19.76 0.44
N ALA A 306 33.11 19.37 0.39
CA ALA A 306 33.89 18.83 1.51
C ALA A 306 33.89 19.70 2.79
N ASN A 307 33.81 21.03 2.65
CA ASN A 307 33.99 21.97 3.77
C ASN A 307 32.70 22.23 4.60
N SER A 308 31.66 21.41 4.48
CA SER A 308 30.41 21.58 5.26
C SER A 308 30.44 20.79 6.56
N SER A 309 29.94 21.37 7.67
CA SER A 309 29.87 20.73 8.99
C SER A 309 29.24 19.33 8.92
N PHE A 310 28.07 19.22 8.28
CA PHE A 310 27.36 17.95 8.07
C PHE A 310 28.26 16.83 7.51
N TRP A 311 29.07 17.15 6.49
CA TRP A 311 29.90 16.15 5.81
C TRP A 311 31.13 15.76 6.63
N ILE A 312 31.73 16.72 7.35
CA ILE A 312 32.85 16.46 8.26
C ILE A 312 32.39 15.54 9.41
N ILE A 313 31.20 15.81 9.98
CA ILE A 313 30.61 14.97 11.03
C ILE A 313 30.21 13.60 10.46
N ALA A 314 29.64 13.52 9.26
CA ALA A 314 29.33 12.25 8.60
C ALA A 314 30.58 11.39 8.38
N GLN A 315 31.69 12.00 7.95
CA GLN A 315 32.97 11.29 7.81
C GLN A 315 33.54 10.85 9.17
N ALA A 316 33.42 11.67 10.21
CA ALA A 316 33.84 11.30 11.57
C ALA A 316 33.03 10.11 12.12
N VAL A 317 31.70 10.08 11.90
CA VAL A 317 30.85 8.94 12.26
C VAL A 317 31.14 7.70 11.41
N SER A 318 31.53 7.85 10.13
CA SER A 318 32.02 6.75 9.29
C SER A 318 33.32 6.15 9.85
N HIS A 319 34.29 6.98 10.24
CA HIS A 319 35.51 6.50 10.91
C HIS A 319 35.21 5.82 12.27
N PHE A 320 34.29 6.37 13.07
CA PHE A 320 33.82 5.73 14.32
C PHE A 320 33.20 4.35 14.05
N TYR A 321 32.35 4.24 13.03
CA TYR A 321 31.72 2.98 12.61
C TYR A 321 32.76 1.96 12.12
N GLN A 322 33.77 2.39 11.35
CA GLN A 322 34.88 1.52 10.92
C GLN A 322 35.73 1.02 12.11
N LYS A 323 35.90 1.83 13.16
CA LYS A 323 36.69 1.50 14.35
C LYS A 323 35.95 0.54 15.30
N HIS A 324 34.67 0.78 15.57
CA HIS A 324 33.88 0.07 16.59
C HIS A 324 32.88 -0.94 16.02
N GLY A 325 32.68 -0.99 14.70
CA GLY A 325 31.69 -1.83 14.02
C GLY A 325 30.23 -1.44 14.31
N GLN A 326 30.00 -0.29 14.96
CA GLN A 326 28.70 0.14 15.46
C GLN A 326 28.58 1.67 15.39
N LEU A 327 27.35 2.19 15.36
CA LEU A 327 27.09 3.63 15.42
C LEU A 327 27.19 4.15 16.88
N PRO A 328 27.35 5.47 17.10
CA PRO A 328 27.17 6.09 18.42
C PRO A 328 25.84 5.71 19.08
N VAL A 329 25.81 5.62 20.41
CA VAL A 329 24.58 5.36 21.18
C VAL A 329 23.72 6.62 21.28
N SER A 330 22.41 6.52 21.00
CA SER A 330 21.49 7.68 20.98
C SER A 330 21.18 8.29 22.36
N GLY A 331 21.52 7.57 23.44
CA GLY A 331 21.27 7.99 24.84
C GLY A 331 19.80 7.98 25.28
N GLY A 332 18.87 7.70 24.37
CA GLY A 332 17.44 7.63 24.63
C GLY A 332 16.97 6.24 25.04
N LEU A 333 16.33 6.14 26.20
CA LEU A 333 15.58 4.95 26.62
C LEU A 333 14.08 5.18 26.47
N PRO A 334 13.30 4.13 26.17
CA PRO A 334 11.85 4.17 26.34
C PRO A 334 11.51 4.17 27.84
N ASP A 335 10.29 4.59 28.16
CA ASP A 335 9.70 4.34 29.47
C ASP A 335 9.48 2.83 29.65
N MET A 336 9.57 2.32 30.89
CA MET A 336 9.48 0.88 31.20
C MET A 336 9.09 0.63 32.67
N LYS A 337 8.52 -0.54 32.94
CA LYS A 337 8.15 -0.99 34.30
C LYS A 337 9.42 -1.26 35.12
N ALA A 338 9.79 -0.33 36.00
CA ALA A 338 10.96 -0.43 36.86
C ALA A 338 10.87 0.47 38.10
N GLN A 339 11.63 0.17 39.15
CA GLN A 339 11.81 1.09 40.29
C GLN A 339 12.47 2.40 39.81
N SER A 340 11.93 3.56 40.18
CA SER A 340 12.35 4.87 39.63
C SER A 340 13.84 5.18 39.84
N SER A 341 14.42 4.76 40.97
CA SER A 341 15.86 4.82 41.26
C SER A 341 16.69 4.03 40.25
N VAL A 342 16.30 2.78 39.99
CA VAL A 342 16.99 1.87 39.07
C VAL A 342 16.84 2.34 37.62
N TYR A 343 15.67 2.83 37.23
CA TYR A 343 15.45 3.44 35.92
C TYR A 343 16.31 4.69 35.69
N ILE A 344 16.44 5.58 36.69
CA ILE A 344 17.32 6.76 36.61
C ILE A 344 18.80 6.35 36.51
N GLN A 345 19.23 5.31 37.23
CA GLN A 345 20.59 4.77 37.10
C GLN A 345 20.86 4.23 35.69
N LEU A 346 19.96 3.39 35.16
CA LEU A 346 20.04 2.85 33.80
C LEU A 346 20.07 3.99 32.75
N GLN A 347 19.19 4.99 32.88
CA GLN A 347 19.17 6.15 32.00
C GLN A 347 20.47 6.98 32.05
N ASN A 348 21.09 7.09 33.22
CA ASN A 348 22.39 7.76 33.36
C ASN A 348 23.54 6.97 32.72
N ILE A 349 23.50 5.63 32.75
CA ILE A 349 24.49 4.78 32.04
C ILE A 349 24.42 5.03 30.53
N TYR A 350 23.21 5.05 29.95
CA TYR A 350 23.00 5.35 28.53
C TYR A 350 23.41 6.78 28.14
N LYS A 351 23.04 7.78 28.96
CA LYS A 351 23.44 9.19 28.76
C LYS A 351 24.96 9.40 28.89
N SER A 352 25.63 8.67 29.78
CA SER A 352 27.07 8.70 29.92
C SER A 352 27.75 8.15 28.66
N LYS A 353 27.32 6.98 28.18
CA LYS A 353 27.88 6.36 26.97
C LYS A 353 27.67 7.22 25.72
N ALA A 354 26.47 7.77 25.52
CA ALA A 354 26.18 8.67 24.40
C ALA A 354 27.12 9.90 24.37
N ARG A 355 27.44 10.48 25.53
CA ARG A 355 28.38 11.61 25.64
C ARG A 355 29.83 11.21 25.36
N GLN A 356 30.25 10.01 25.78
CA GLN A 356 31.57 9.47 25.43
C GLN A 356 31.70 9.29 23.91
N ASP A 357 30.69 8.67 23.28
CA ASP A 357 30.67 8.44 21.83
C ASP A 357 30.67 9.78 21.05
N ALA A 358 29.85 10.74 21.47
CA ALA A 358 29.80 12.07 20.85
C ALA A 358 31.12 12.84 21.02
N SER A 359 31.80 12.71 22.17
CA SER A 359 33.13 13.30 22.38
C SER A 359 34.18 12.66 21.47
N GLU A 360 34.15 11.34 21.30
CA GLU A 360 35.07 10.65 20.37
C GLU A 360 34.84 11.09 18.92
N VAL A 361 33.57 11.19 18.48
CA VAL A 361 33.22 11.71 17.15
C VAL A 361 33.66 13.18 16.98
N PHE A 362 33.52 14.02 18.01
CA PHE A 362 33.98 15.41 17.99
C PHE A 362 35.50 15.52 17.87
N ASP A 363 36.26 14.71 18.61
CA ASP A 363 37.72 14.67 18.51
C ASP A 363 38.19 14.17 17.13
N ILE A 364 37.49 13.20 16.53
CA ILE A 364 37.74 12.75 15.15
C ILE A 364 37.42 13.86 14.14
N ALA A 365 36.28 14.54 14.27
CA ALA A 365 35.87 15.63 13.37
C ALA A 365 36.88 16.79 13.38
N ARG A 366 37.34 17.22 14.57
CA ARG A 366 38.40 18.22 14.74
C ARG A 366 39.75 17.76 14.15
N GLY A 367 40.00 16.45 14.13
CA GLY A 367 41.16 15.85 13.48
C GLY A 367 41.10 15.82 11.93
N ILE A 368 39.90 15.89 11.35
CA ILE A 368 39.69 15.99 9.89
C ILE A 368 39.78 17.44 9.43
N ALA A 369 39.11 18.37 10.12
CA ALA A 369 39.07 19.79 9.77
C ALA A 369 39.04 20.68 11.02
N ALA A 370 40.21 21.14 11.46
CA ALA A 370 40.33 21.96 12.67
C ALA A 370 39.75 23.37 12.52
N ASP A 371 39.78 23.95 11.31
CA ASP A 371 39.34 25.33 11.05
C ASP A 371 37.82 25.44 10.83
N VAL A 372 37.15 24.35 10.45
CA VAL A 372 35.68 24.29 10.29
C VAL A 372 35.08 23.83 11.62
N VAL A 373 35.13 24.72 12.61
CA VAL A 373 34.72 24.44 14.00
C VAL A 373 33.26 24.03 14.05
N THR A 374 33.02 22.75 14.32
CA THR A 374 31.69 22.18 14.59
C THR A 374 31.26 22.56 16.01
N ASP A 375 29.98 22.91 16.18
CA ASP A 375 29.39 23.08 17.51
C ASP A 375 29.28 21.69 18.19
N PRO A 376 29.78 21.49 19.42
CA PRO A 376 29.54 20.26 20.18
C PRO A 376 28.07 19.85 20.24
N ALA A 377 27.12 20.80 20.24
CA ALA A 377 25.69 20.51 20.19
C ALA A 377 25.20 20.01 18.82
N GLU A 378 25.81 20.47 17.72
CA GLU A 378 25.56 19.92 16.37
C GLU A 378 26.04 18.47 16.30
N VAL A 379 27.20 18.16 16.88
CA VAL A 379 27.74 16.79 16.95
C VAL A 379 26.92 15.89 17.87
N GLU A 380 26.48 16.35 19.05
CA GLU A 380 25.62 15.56 19.95
C GLU A 380 24.27 15.22 19.28
N GLN A 381 23.64 16.20 18.61
CA GLN A 381 22.38 15.97 17.88
C GLN A 381 22.58 15.07 16.65
N PHE A 382 23.71 15.18 15.93
CA PHE A 382 24.05 14.27 14.83
C PHE A 382 24.27 12.83 15.34
N CYS A 383 25.04 12.63 16.41
CA CYS A 383 25.28 11.30 16.99
C CYS A 383 23.98 10.65 17.48
N LYS A 384 23.14 11.43 18.17
CA LYS A 384 21.82 11.01 18.66
C LYS A 384 20.89 10.54 17.54
N ASN A 385 20.91 11.23 16.39
CA ASN A 385 20.05 10.94 15.25
C ASN A 385 20.72 10.09 14.15
N ALA A 386 21.98 9.67 14.31
CA ALA A 386 22.83 9.10 13.25
C ALA A 386 22.14 8.00 12.42
N ARG A 387 21.42 7.09 13.08
CA ARG A 387 20.70 5.97 12.46
C ARG A 387 19.54 6.41 11.53
N PHE A 388 19.03 7.63 11.69
CA PHE A 388 17.82 8.14 11.02
C PHE A 388 18.11 9.29 10.05
N ILE A 389 19.38 9.62 9.83
CA ILE A 389 19.81 10.61 8.84
C ILE A 389 19.33 10.17 7.46
N LYS A 390 18.76 11.12 6.70
CA LYS A 390 18.33 10.91 5.31
C LYS A 390 19.01 11.94 4.40
N LEU A 391 19.72 11.44 3.40
CA LEU A 391 20.11 12.24 2.25
C LEU A 391 18.94 12.28 1.27
N ILE A 392 18.50 13.47 0.87
CA ILE A 392 17.57 13.62 -0.26
C ILE A 392 18.38 14.14 -1.44
N ASN A 393 18.67 13.24 -2.37
CA ASN A 393 19.55 13.47 -3.52
C ASN A 393 18.70 13.77 -4.75
N PHE A 394 18.60 15.06 -5.11
CA PHE A 394 17.90 15.52 -6.31
C PHE A 394 18.82 15.40 -7.54
N SER A 395 19.39 14.23 -7.80
CA SER A 395 20.21 13.92 -8.99
C SER A 395 20.02 12.45 -9.43
N ARG A 396 20.12 12.06 -10.70
CA ARG A 396 20.50 12.83 -11.91
C ARG A 396 19.65 12.49 -13.16
N THR A 397 18.67 11.58 -13.05
CA THR A 397 17.77 11.15 -14.13
C THR A 397 16.33 11.05 -13.63
N ALA A 398 15.43 11.91 -14.10
CA ALA A 398 14.00 11.72 -13.89
C ALA A 398 13.47 10.63 -14.86
N PRO A 399 12.61 9.70 -14.42
CA PRO A 399 11.94 8.76 -15.32
C PRO A 399 10.94 9.51 -16.22
N LYS A 400 10.61 8.94 -17.39
CA LYS A 400 9.67 9.61 -18.31
C LYS A 400 8.25 9.49 -17.80
N ILE A 401 7.39 10.45 -18.17
CA ILE A 401 5.94 10.41 -17.90
C ILE A 401 5.35 9.06 -18.32
N GLU A 402 5.75 8.55 -19.49
CA GLU A 402 5.35 7.25 -20.05
C GLU A 402 5.66 6.06 -19.11
N ASP A 403 6.92 5.97 -18.63
CA ASP A 403 7.38 4.88 -17.76
C ASP A 403 6.60 4.87 -16.44
N ILE A 404 6.35 6.06 -15.90
CA ILE A 404 5.73 6.20 -14.59
C ILE A 404 4.21 5.97 -14.65
N VAL A 405 3.54 6.48 -15.69
CA VAL A 405 2.13 6.14 -15.98
C VAL A 405 1.97 4.63 -16.21
N ALA A 406 2.94 3.97 -16.86
CA ALA A 406 2.92 2.52 -17.01
C ALA A 406 2.99 1.79 -15.64
N ASN A 407 3.84 2.25 -14.72
CA ASN A 407 3.93 1.68 -13.37
C ASN A 407 2.64 1.85 -12.56
N GLU A 408 2.10 3.06 -12.48
CA GLU A 408 0.85 3.37 -11.77
C GLU A 408 -0.32 2.52 -12.31
N LEU A 409 -0.52 2.50 -13.63
CA LEU A 409 -1.55 1.68 -14.28
C LEU A 409 -1.31 0.16 -14.13
N ASN A 410 -0.09 -0.28 -13.81
CA ASN A 410 0.19 -1.68 -13.52
C ASN A 410 -0.07 -2.02 -12.05
N GLN A 411 0.21 -1.11 -11.11
CA GLN A 411 -0.19 -1.26 -9.70
C GLN A 411 -1.71 -1.37 -9.57
N GLU A 412 -2.48 -0.51 -10.25
CA GLU A 412 -3.96 -0.59 -10.31
C GLU A 412 -4.44 -1.96 -10.80
N LYS A 413 -3.92 -2.45 -11.93
CA LYS A 413 -4.31 -3.76 -12.50
C LYS A 413 -3.98 -4.92 -11.57
N MET A 414 -2.81 -4.90 -10.91
CA MET A 414 -2.42 -5.95 -9.97
C MET A 414 -3.33 -5.98 -8.75
N ALA A 415 -3.70 -4.83 -8.20
CA ALA A 415 -4.59 -4.75 -7.06
C ALA A 415 -6.05 -5.12 -7.39
N ALA A 416 -6.56 -4.70 -8.56
CA ALA A 416 -7.85 -5.15 -9.07
C ALA A 416 -7.88 -6.68 -9.30
N THR A 417 -6.76 -7.26 -9.77
CA THR A 417 -6.61 -8.72 -9.92
C THR A 417 -6.54 -9.44 -8.57
N ALA A 418 -6.00 -8.78 -7.53
CA ALA A 418 -5.97 -9.29 -6.16
C ALA A 418 -7.33 -9.18 -5.43
N GLY A 419 -8.35 -8.59 -6.05
CA GLY A 419 -9.66 -8.37 -5.42
C GLY A 419 -9.66 -7.29 -4.33
N LEU A 420 -8.68 -6.39 -4.35
CA LEU A 420 -8.60 -5.24 -3.45
C LEU A 420 -9.36 -4.05 -4.07
N GLU A 421 -10.15 -3.35 -3.25
CA GLU A 421 -10.67 -2.01 -3.60
C GLU A 421 -9.54 -0.96 -3.50
N MET A 422 -8.51 -1.11 -4.34
CA MET A 422 -7.40 -0.17 -4.38
C MET A 422 -7.78 1.09 -5.17
N GLN A 423 -7.42 2.23 -4.60
CA GLN A 423 -7.82 3.54 -5.08
C GLN A 423 -7.07 3.90 -6.38
N SER A 424 -7.76 4.48 -7.35
CA SER A 424 -7.17 4.83 -8.64
C SER A 424 -6.20 6.01 -8.55
N SER A 425 -5.18 5.98 -9.40
CA SER A 425 -4.06 6.90 -9.42
C SER A 425 -4.48 8.34 -9.73
N LEU A 426 -3.93 9.27 -8.99
CA LEU A 426 -4.08 10.71 -9.22
C LEU A 426 -3.15 11.24 -10.33
N ILE A 427 -2.37 10.39 -11.02
CA ILE A 427 -1.50 10.84 -12.12
C ILE A 427 -2.28 11.55 -13.24
N SER A 428 -3.51 11.10 -13.52
CA SER A 428 -4.40 11.76 -14.48
C SER A 428 -4.75 13.20 -14.06
N LEU A 429 -4.84 13.45 -12.75
CA LEU A 429 -5.10 14.78 -12.17
C LEU A 429 -3.85 15.67 -12.22
N TYR A 430 -2.68 15.15 -11.87
CA TYR A 430 -1.43 15.90 -12.08
C TYR A 430 -1.24 16.28 -13.54
N LEU A 431 -1.48 15.36 -14.49
CA LEU A 431 -1.35 15.65 -15.91
C LEU A 431 -2.39 16.68 -16.39
N ALA A 432 -3.65 16.57 -15.99
CA ALA A 432 -4.65 17.58 -16.31
C ALA A 432 -4.28 18.97 -15.78
N LEU A 433 -3.80 19.06 -14.53
CA LEU A 433 -3.42 20.34 -13.92
C LEU A 433 -2.09 20.90 -14.44
N SER A 434 -1.10 20.07 -14.76
CA SER A 434 0.20 20.54 -15.29
C SER A 434 0.14 20.90 -16.78
N LEU A 435 -0.63 20.14 -17.58
CA LEU A 435 -0.83 20.38 -19.01
C LEU A 435 -1.91 21.43 -19.31
N SER A 436 -2.73 21.81 -18.32
CA SER A 436 -3.75 22.88 -18.46
C SER A 436 -3.12 24.17 -19.01
N PRO A 437 -3.41 24.57 -20.25
CA PRO A 437 -2.83 25.77 -20.86
C PRO A 437 -3.24 27.02 -20.07
N ASN A 438 -2.39 28.06 -20.10
CA ASN A 438 -2.55 29.30 -19.32
C ASN A 438 -3.75 30.19 -19.76
N SER A 439 -4.72 29.64 -20.48
CA SER A 439 -5.99 30.30 -20.83
C SER A 439 -7.01 30.19 -19.69
N LEU A 440 -7.80 31.23 -19.45
CA LEU A 440 -8.81 31.29 -18.37
C LEU A 440 -9.94 30.23 -18.44
N ALA A 441 -10.03 29.43 -19.50
CA ALA A 441 -10.97 28.31 -19.58
C ALA A 441 -10.44 27.22 -20.54
N PRO A 442 -9.65 26.24 -20.07
CA PRO A 442 -9.22 25.12 -20.90
C PRO A 442 -10.41 24.17 -21.16
N SER A 443 -10.61 23.75 -22.41
CA SER A 443 -11.64 22.74 -22.73
C SER A 443 -11.18 21.35 -22.30
N ALA A 444 -12.12 20.51 -21.86
CA ALA A 444 -11.84 19.14 -21.42
C ALA A 444 -11.21 18.32 -22.54
N GLU A 445 -11.70 18.50 -23.78
CA GLU A 445 -11.20 17.85 -24.98
C GLU A 445 -9.73 18.21 -25.25
N ALA A 446 -9.39 19.50 -25.21
CA ALA A 446 -8.03 19.99 -25.45
C ALA A 446 -7.03 19.51 -24.37
N MET A 447 -7.43 19.51 -23.09
CA MET A 447 -6.61 18.93 -22.03
C MET A 447 -6.41 17.43 -22.21
N ARG A 448 -7.48 16.70 -22.53
CA ARG A 448 -7.44 15.25 -22.75
C ARG A 448 -6.58 14.88 -23.95
N GLU A 449 -6.62 15.65 -25.04
CA GLU A 449 -5.70 15.49 -26.18
C GLU A 449 -4.24 15.76 -25.78
N ALA A 450 -3.97 16.80 -24.98
CA ALA A 450 -2.64 17.06 -24.44
C ALA A 450 -2.15 15.91 -23.52
N ILE A 451 -3.01 15.36 -22.66
CA ILE A 451 -2.68 14.18 -21.82
C ILE A 451 -2.34 12.98 -22.71
N TYR A 452 -3.18 12.68 -23.70
CA TYR A 452 -2.98 11.52 -24.59
C TYR A 452 -1.75 11.63 -25.49
N ALA A 453 -1.27 12.85 -25.77
CA ALA A 453 -0.01 13.09 -26.47
C ALA A 453 1.23 12.84 -25.60
N HIS A 454 1.14 13.01 -24.29
CA HIS A 454 2.26 12.80 -23.33
C HIS A 454 2.20 11.44 -22.62
N ALA A 455 1.03 10.80 -22.60
CA ALA A 455 0.77 9.52 -21.96
C ALA A 455 -0.28 8.70 -22.75
N PRO A 456 0.11 8.08 -23.89
CA PRO A 456 -0.81 7.31 -24.74
C PRO A 456 -1.54 6.16 -24.01
N LEU A 457 -0.94 5.62 -22.94
CA LEU A 457 -1.53 4.56 -22.10
C LEU A 457 -2.80 4.99 -21.36
N LEU A 458 -3.07 6.29 -21.23
CA LEU A 458 -4.30 6.81 -20.62
C LEU A 458 -5.47 6.95 -21.62
N GLN A 459 -5.29 6.59 -22.90
CA GLN A 459 -6.34 6.68 -23.92
C GLN A 459 -7.54 5.78 -23.56
N GLY A 460 -8.70 6.41 -23.36
CA GLY A 460 -9.94 5.72 -22.98
C GLY A 460 -10.05 5.41 -21.49
N HIS A 461 -9.11 5.89 -20.66
CA HIS A 461 -9.20 5.72 -19.21
C HIS A 461 -10.24 6.68 -18.60
N GLU A 462 -11.24 6.13 -17.92
CA GLU A 462 -12.43 6.86 -17.48
C GLU A 462 -12.11 7.95 -16.43
N ARG A 463 -11.20 7.70 -15.47
CA ARG A 463 -10.79 8.73 -14.50
C ARG A 463 -10.15 9.93 -15.20
N THR A 464 -9.38 9.72 -16.26
CA THR A 464 -8.77 10.80 -17.06
C THR A 464 -9.83 11.71 -17.66
N ARG A 465 -10.92 11.12 -18.18
CA ARG A 465 -12.06 11.87 -18.71
C ARG A 465 -12.72 12.72 -17.62
N GLN A 466 -13.14 12.10 -16.53
CA GLN A 466 -13.85 12.76 -15.41
C GLN A 466 -13.05 13.93 -14.84
N VAL A 467 -11.75 13.72 -14.61
CA VAL A 467 -10.80 14.75 -14.19
C VAL A 467 -10.76 15.92 -15.18
N THR A 468 -10.64 15.66 -16.49
CA THR A 468 -10.60 16.75 -17.49
C THR A 468 -11.93 17.51 -17.60
N GLU A 469 -13.07 16.84 -17.40
CA GLU A 469 -14.38 17.47 -17.38
C GLU A 469 -14.55 18.39 -16.15
N GLU A 470 -14.12 17.98 -14.95
CA GLU A 470 -14.21 18.83 -13.75
C GLU A 470 -13.16 19.96 -13.70
N VAL A 471 -11.92 19.72 -14.16
CA VAL A 471 -10.91 20.80 -14.28
C VAL A 471 -11.36 21.88 -15.28
N ALA A 472 -12.01 21.48 -16.39
CA ALA A 472 -12.60 22.42 -17.34
C ALA A 472 -13.78 23.18 -16.72
N ARG A 473 -14.63 22.48 -15.97
CA ARG A 473 -15.78 23.06 -15.25
C ARG A 473 -15.38 24.07 -14.18
N ALA A 474 -14.23 23.88 -13.54
CA ALA A 474 -13.65 24.83 -12.58
C ALA A 474 -13.10 26.10 -13.24
N ALA A 475 -12.82 26.09 -14.55
CA ALA A 475 -12.39 27.25 -15.35
C ALA A 475 -11.26 28.08 -14.71
N GLY A 476 -10.26 27.41 -14.10
CA GLY A 476 -9.13 28.07 -13.45
C GLY A 476 -9.46 28.81 -12.14
N GLY A 477 -10.69 28.75 -11.65
CA GLY A 477 -11.08 29.33 -10.36
C GLY A 477 -10.54 28.52 -9.18
N GLU A 478 -9.97 29.20 -8.19
CA GLU A 478 -9.64 28.60 -6.89
C GLU A 478 -10.87 28.58 -5.96
N MET A 479 -10.88 27.69 -4.97
CA MET A 479 -11.83 27.73 -3.86
C MET A 479 -11.10 27.90 -2.54
N HIS A 480 -11.65 28.68 -1.61
CA HIS A 480 -11.00 29.01 -0.34
C HIS A 480 -10.63 27.77 0.48
N ASN A 481 -11.55 26.80 0.62
CA ASN A 481 -11.34 25.58 1.40
C ASN A 481 -10.18 24.73 0.86
N ILE A 482 -10.09 24.54 -0.46
CA ILE A 482 -9.02 23.77 -1.11
C ILE A 482 -7.68 24.53 -1.00
N SER A 483 -7.73 25.85 -1.18
CA SER A 483 -6.58 26.74 -1.04
C SER A 483 -6.03 26.80 0.40
N ALA A 484 -6.90 26.71 1.41
CA ALA A 484 -6.52 26.65 2.82
C ALA A 484 -5.88 25.30 3.19
N VAL A 485 -6.41 24.18 2.69
CA VAL A 485 -5.82 22.84 2.89
C VAL A 485 -4.45 22.76 2.21
N LEU A 486 -4.36 23.11 0.92
CA LEU A 486 -3.10 23.13 0.18
C LEU A 486 -2.09 24.11 0.80
N GLY A 487 -2.54 25.30 1.20
CA GLY A 487 -1.69 26.31 1.85
C GLY A 487 -1.13 25.84 3.19
N GLY A 488 -1.93 25.12 3.99
CA GLY A 488 -1.46 24.46 5.21
C GLY A 488 -0.44 23.36 4.95
N MET A 489 -0.68 22.49 3.95
CA MET A 489 0.26 21.45 3.55
C MET A 489 1.60 22.05 3.08
N VAL A 490 1.56 23.02 2.16
CA VAL A 490 2.76 23.66 1.62
C VAL A 490 3.51 24.44 2.71
N ALA A 491 2.83 25.17 3.58
CA ALA A 491 3.48 25.88 4.69
C ALA A 491 4.23 24.93 5.62
N GLN A 492 3.66 23.76 5.93
CA GLN A 492 4.38 22.77 6.74
C GLN A 492 5.62 22.23 6.01
N GLU A 493 5.55 21.93 4.71
CA GLU A 493 6.73 21.51 3.95
C GLU A 493 7.81 22.61 3.87
N VAL A 494 7.42 23.88 3.73
CA VAL A 494 8.32 25.04 3.81
C VAL A 494 9.00 25.11 5.18
N ILE A 495 8.26 24.91 6.28
CA ILE A 495 8.83 24.86 7.64
C ILE A 495 9.87 23.74 7.76
N LYS A 496 9.61 22.54 7.22
CA LYS A 496 10.60 21.44 7.22
C LYS A 496 11.89 21.83 6.49
N VAL A 497 11.78 22.45 5.31
CA VAL A 497 12.92 22.85 4.48
C VAL A 497 13.74 23.97 5.14
N VAL A 498 13.08 24.96 5.77
CA VAL A 498 13.73 26.06 6.49
C VAL A 498 14.40 25.58 7.77
N THR A 499 13.72 24.76 8.58
CA THR A 499 14.26 24.24 9.85
C THR A 499 15.28 23.12 9.67
N LYS A 500 15.29 22.45 8.51
CA LYS A 500 15.98 21.18 8.23
C LYS A 500 15.56 20.05 9.20
N GLN A 501 14.31 20.09 9.66
CA GLN A 501 13.71 19.09 10.54
C GLN A 501 12.53 18.39 9.85
N TYR A 502 12.31 17.12 10.21
CA TYR A 502 11.43 16.18 9.52
C TYR A 502 11.84 15.93 8.06
N ILE A 503 11.26 14.90 7.44
CA ILE A 503 11.48 14.59 6.03
C ILE A 503 10.48 15.40 5.18
N PRO A 504 10.93 16.33 4.31
CA PRO A 504 10.05 16.97 3.33
C PRO A 504 9.61 15.98 2.24
N VAL A 505 8.48 16.28 1.59
CA VAL A 505 7.95 15.53 0.44
C VAL A 505 9.00 15.44 -0.68
N ASP A 506 9.16 14.24 -1.23
CA ASP A 506 10.01 14.03 -2.40
C ASP A 506 9.28 14.48 -3.67
N ASN A 507 9.75 15.60 -4.23
CA ASN A 507 9.25 16.25 -5.43
C ASN A 507 7.76 16.67 -5.41
N THR A 508 6.79 15.77 -5.61
CA THR A 508 5.39 16.16 -5.93
C THR A 508 4.36 15.54 -4.97
N CYS A 509 3.41 16.35 -4.50
CA CYS A 509 2.19 15.88 -3.85
C CYS A 509 0.96 16.29 -4.67
N ILE A 510 0.04 15.36 -4.91
CA ILE A 510 -1.23 15.57 -5.63
C ILE A 510 -2.37 15.48 -4.62
N PHE A 511 -3.35 16.40 -4.68
CA PHE A 511 -4.51 16.45 -3.80
C PHE A 511 -5.83 16.42 -4.58
N ASP A 512 -6.66 15.44 -4.26
CA ASP A 512 -8.03 15.26 -4.73
C ASP A 512 -9.01 15.62 -3.61
N GLY A 513 -9.57 16.83 -3.65
CA GLY A 513 -10.54 17.32 -2.66
C GLY A 513 -11.98 16.84 -2.86
N ILE A 514 -12.25 16.01 -3.89
CA ILE A 514 -13.56 15.34 -4.04
C ILE A 514 -13.53 14.02 -3.27
N GLU A 515 -12.50 13.20 -3.50
CA GLU A 515 -12.28 11.95 -2.78
C GLU A 515 -11.53 12.14 -1.44
N SER A 516 -11.16 13.39 -1.12
CA SER A 516 -10.35 13.76 0.06
C SER A 516 -9.04 12.97 0.21
N ARG A 517 -8.40 12.62 -0.92
CA ARG A 517 -7.15 11.85 -0.98
C ARG A 517 -5.97 12.76 -1.33
N CYS A 518 -4.81 12.48 -0.75
CA CYS A 518 -3.54 12.89 -1.33
C CYS A 518 -2.77 11.67 -1.85
N GLN A 519 -1.94 11.87 -2.87
CA GLN A 519 -0.96 10.89 -3.33
C GLN A 519 0.43 11.52 -3.31
N LEU A 520 1.39 10.80 -2.75
CA LEU A 520 2.82 11.00 -2.96
C LEU A 520 3.27 9.95 -3.97
N PRO A 521 3.41 10.31 -5.26
CA PRO A 521 3.68 9.33 -6.30
C PRO A 521 5.14 8.79 -6.20
N GLU A 522 5.39 7.51 -6.46
CA GLU A 522 6.68 6.88 -6.12
C GLU A 522 7.83 7.23 -7.09
N GLY A 523 8.90 7.86 -6.58
CA GLY A 523 10.16 8.09 -7.31
C GLY A 523 10.58 9.57 -7.49
N PRO A 524 11.64 9.88 -8.25
CA PRO A 524 12.11 11.25 -8.49
C PRO A 524 11.52 11.85 -9.79
N TRP A 525 10.31 12.41 -9.70
CA TRP A 525 9.47 12.82 -10.85
C TRP A 525 10.02 13.98 -11.72
N MET A 526 9.22 14.37 -12.72
CA MET A 526 9.49 15.36 -13.78
C MET A 526 10.23 16.63 -13.34
N ARG A 527 11.28 17.00 -14.10
CA ARG A 527 11.95 18.29 -14.01
C ARG A 527 11.48 19.29 -15.06
N GLU A 528 11.40 18.87 -16.33
CA GLU A 528 10.98 19.76 -17.43
C GLU A 528 9.50 20.13 -17.32
N GLY A 529 9.19 21.43 -17.31
CA GLY A 529 7.84 21.93 -17.52
C GLY A 529 7.38 21.67 -18.96
N ILE A 530 6.16 21.15 -19.13
CA ILE A 530 5.67 20.78 -20.46
C ILE A 530 5.49 22.02 -21.34
N LYS A 531 6.11 21.99 -22.53
CA LYS A 531 6.10 23.08 -23.51
C LYS A 531 4.75 23.07 -24.24
N HIS A 532 3.95 24.12 -24.05
CA HIS A 532 2.55 24.21 -24.49
C HIS A 532 2.35 24.07 -26.02
N ALA A 533 1.23 23.45 -26.39
CA ALA A 533 0.76 23.29 -27.78
C ALA A 533 -0.44 24.24 -28.08
N PRO A 534 -0.74 24.56 -29.37
CA PRO A 534 -1.65 25.64 -29.73
C PRO A 534 -3.14 25.32 -29.60
N THR A 535 -3.96 26.36 -29.44
CA THR A 535 -5.40 26.29 -29.13
C THR A 535 -6.32 26.13 -30.34
N LEU A 536 -7.44 25.41 -30.14
CA LEU A 536 -8.56 25.27 -31.09
C LEU A 536 -9.91 25.53 -30.40
N LYS A 537 -10.99 25.67 -31.20
CA LYS A 537 -12.22 26.40 -30.80
C LYS A 537 -13.40 25.52 -30.37
N SER A 538 -14.20 26.06 -29.46
CA SER A 538 -15.35 25.49 -28.77
C SER A 538 -16.53 25.03 -29.64
N THR A 539 -17.27 24.01 -29.16
CA THR A 539 -18.76 24.01 -29.24
C THR A 539 -19.38 23.29 -28.02
N THR A 540 -20.67 23.47 -27.76
CA THR A 540 -21.31 23.28 -26.44
C THR A 540 -22.32 22.12 -26.39
N PHE A 541 -22.47 21.39 -25.26
CA PHE A 541 -23.74 21.25 -24.48
C PHE A 541 -23.65 20.34 -23.21
N LYS A 542 -24.63 20.54 -22.31
CA LYS A 542 -24.96 19.90 -21.00
C LYS A 542 -24.76 18.37 -20.90
N GLY A 543 -24.50 17.71 -19.75
CA GLY A 543 -24.32 18.15 -18.34
C GLY A 543 -25.43 17.70 -17.36
N ILE A 544 -25.09 17.06 -16.22
CA ILE A 544 -25.94 16.73 -15.03
C ILE A 544 -25.04 16.46 -13.79
N ARG A 545 -25.55 16.59 -12.55
CA ARG A 545 -24.84 16.40 -11.25
C ARG A 545 -25.43 15.23 -10.43
N ILE A 546 -24.64 14.67 -9.50
CA ILE A 546 -25.12 13.92 -8.32
C ILE A 546 -24.25 14.31 -7.11
N GLU A 547 -24.87 14.77 -6.02
CA GLU A 547 -24.24 15.11 -4.73
C GLU A 547 -25.27 14.78 -3.61
N ALA A 548 -25.16 13.63 -2.91
CA ALA A 548 -26.10 13.25 -1.84
C ALA A 548 -25.60 12.18 -0.83
N ASP A 549 -25.09 11.04 -1.32
CA ASP A 549 -25.29 9.73 -0.67
C ASP A 549 -24.57 9.43 0.66
N ILE A 550 -23.76 10.33 1.22
CA ILE A 550 -22.97 10.05 2.45
C ILE A 550 -23.84 10.04 3.72
N MET A 551 -24.98 10.72 3.74
CA MET A 551 -25.90 10.76 4.89
C MET A 551 -27.01 9.70 4.87
N ASP A 552 -27.12 8.90 3.80
CA ASP A 552 -28.18 7.88 3.62
C ASP A 552 -27.67 6.44 3.79
N LEU A 553 -26.48 6.25 4.39
CA LEU A 553 -25.93 4.93 4.74
C LEU A 553 -26.90 4.16 5.67
N PRO A 554 -27.36 2.94 5.31
CA PRO A 554 -28.40 2.27 6.06
C PRO A 554 -27.90 1.73 7.42
N LEU A 555 -28.70 1.96 8.47
CA LEU A 555 -28.44 1.41 9.80
C LEU A 555 -28.54 -0.13 9.79
N THR A 556 -27.69 -0.80 10.57
CA THR A 556 -27.65 -2.27 10.66
C THR A 556 -27.70 -2.71 12.12
N CYS A 557 -28.32 -3.88 12.36
CA CYS A 557 -28.49 -4.45 13.70
C CYS A 557 -27.12 -4.68 14.40
N ASN A 558 -26.91 -4.15 15.61
CA ASN A 558 -25.65 -4.31 16.34
C ASN A 558 -25.38 -5.74 16.85
N ASN A 559 -26.37 -6.65 16.78
CA ASN A 559 -26.09 -8.07 16.98
C ASN A 559 -25.16 -8.58 15.85
N LEU A 560 -23.90 -8.86 16.21
CA LEU A 560 -22.83 -9.32 15.31
C LEU A 560 -23.17 -10.57 14.49
N LYS A 561 -24.11 -11.41 14.96
CA LYS A 561 -24.59 -12.63 14.27
C LYS A 561 -25.80 -12.38 13.38
N CYS A 562 -26.33 -11.16 13.34
CA CYS A 562 -27.48 -10.76 12.54
C CYS A 562 -27.10 -9.70 11.50
N ARG A 563 -26.60 -8.53 11.95
CA ARG A 563 -26.16 -7.39 11.11
C ARG A 563 -27.17 -6.93 10.02
N ALA A 564 -28.42 -7.36 10.11
CA ALA A 564 -29.47 -7.07 9.13
C ALA A 564 -29.77 -5.57 9.04
N GLU A 565 -30.11 -5.12 7.84
CA GLU A 565 -30.45 -3.74 7.51
C GLU A 565 -31.77 -3.29 8.16
N LEU A 566 -31.82 -2.05 8.64
CA LEU A 566 -32.90 -1.51 9.47
C LEU A 566 -33.65 -0.42 8.71
N ASN A 567 -34.78 -0.80 8.11
CA ASN A 567 -35.48 0.07 7.17
C ASN A 567 -36.53 0.98 7.80
N ASP A 568 -37.48 0.45 8.58
CA ASP A 568 -38.65 1.24 9.01
C ASP A 568 -38.78 1.37 10.53
N ARG A 569 -38.60 0.26 11.28
CA ARG A 569 -38.67 0.26 12.75
C ARG A 569 -37.58 -0.61 13.36
N ALA A 570 -36.99 -0.11 14.44
CA ALA A 570 -35.95 -0.79 15.20
C ALA A 570 -36.02 -0.38 16.68
N LEU A 571 -35.51 -1.21 17.58
CA LEU A 571 -35.30 -0.81 18.96
C LEU A 571 -33.96 -0.08 19.06
N VAL A 572 -33.99 1.16 19.54
CA VAL A 572 -32.81 1.97 19.87
C VAL A 572 -32.64 1.95 21.39
N THR A 573 -31.42 1.66 21.86
CA THR A 573 -31.08 1.85 23.27
C THR A 573 -30.58 3.27 23.51
N THR A 574 -31.10 3.91 24.56
CA THR A 574 -30.69 5.26 24.96
C THR A 574 -29.95 5.23 26.30
N CYS A 575 -29.39 6.37 26.71
CA CYS A 575 -28.80 6.59 28.04
C CYS A 575 -27.63 5.70 28.52
N GLN A 576 -27.02 4.84 27.68
CA GLN A 576 -25.58 4.54 27.83
C GLN A 576 -24.87 3.92 26.60
N CYS A 577 -25.49 2.99 25.84
CA CYS A 577 -24.76 2.24 24.80
C CYS A 577 -25.00 2.63 23.33
N SER A 578 -26.01 3.46 23.03
CA SER A 578 -26.28 3.95 21.66
C SER A 578 -26.43 2.84 20.60
N HIS A 579 -26.99 1.69 20.97
CA HIS A 579 -27.17 0.53 20.07
C HIS A 579 -28.55 0.52 19.41
N ILE A 580 -28.64 -0.25 18.32
CA ILE A 580 -29.86 -0.43 17.54
C ILE A 580 -30.02 -1.88 17.10
N PHE A 581 -31.24 -2.41 17.24
CA PHE A 581 -31.55 -3.81 16.99
C PHE A 581 -32.81 -3.96 16.11
N CYS A 582 -32.78 -4.93 15.18
CA CYS A 582 -33.98 -5.32 14.44
C CYS A 582 -35.05 -5.90 15.38
N LEU A 583 -36.31 -5.88 14.94
CA LEU A 583 -37.44 -6.39 15.73
C LEU A 583 -37.30 -7.90 16.03
N GLU A 584 -36.67 -8.68 15.15
CA GLU A 584 -36.38 -10.09 15.39
C GLU A 584 -35.40 -10.30 16.55
N CYS A 585 -34.30 -9.53 16.61
CA CYS A 585 -33.37 -9.56 17.72
C CYS A 585 -34.00 -9.00 19.01
N THR A 586 -34.80 -7.94 18.89
CA THR A 586 -35.58 -7.36 20.00
C THR A 586 -36.46 -8.41 20.67
N ASN A 587 -37.21 -9.18 19.88
CA ASN A 587 -38.06 -10.26 20.38
C ASN A 587 -37.23 -11.44 20.91
N ARG A 588 -36.17 -11.84 20.20
CA ARG A 588 -35.29 -12.96 20.58
C ARG A 588 -34.53 -12.75 21.89
N PHE A 589 -34.19 -11.51 22.21
CA PHE A 589 -33.52 -11.12 23.47
C PHE A 589 -34.50 -10.47 24.47
N CYS A 590 -35.81 -10.53 24.23
CA CYS A 590 -36.87 -9.99 25.09
C CYS A 590 -36.74 -8.50 25.48
N LEU A 591 -36.07 -7.68 24.66
CA LEU A 591 -35.69 -6.29 24.98
C LEU A 591 -36.87 -5.30 25.08
N SER A 592 -38.08 -5.74 24.69
CA SER A 592 -39.31 -4.92 24.72
C SER A 592 -40.38 -5.44 25.69
N GLY A 593 -39.98 -6.21 26.71
CA GLY A 593 -40.89 -6.77 27.71
C GLY A 593 -41.30 -5.76 28.80
N GLN A 594 -42.60 -5.67 29.11
CA GLN A 594 -43.13 -4.86 30.23
C GLN A 594 -43.00 -5.55 31.61
N ASP A 595 -42.36 -6.71 31.70
CA ASP A 595 -42.25 -7.46 32.94
C ASP A 595 -41.17 -6.84 33.86
N ARG A 596 -41.61 -6.32 35.01
CA ARG A 596 -40.76 -5.56 35.93
C ARG A 596 -39.72 -6.41 36.65
N GLN A 597 -39.82 -7.74 36.62
CA GLN A 597 -38.98 -8.64 37.41
C GLN A 597 -37.81 -9.29 36.66
N ASN A 598 -37.78 -9.24 35.32
CA ASN A 598 -36.68 -9.79 34.50
C ASN A 598 -36.19 -8.75 33.47
N ARG A 599 -35.22 -7.92 33.88
CA ARG A 599 -34.61 -6.90 33.02
C ARG A 599 -33.29 -7.40 32.42
N VAL A 600 -33.24 -7.46 31.10
CA VAL A 600 -32.13 -8.03 30.33
C VAL A 600 -31.05 -6.96 30.07
N PRO A 601 -29.75 -7.28 30.21
CA PRO A 601 -28.67 -6.37 29.80
C PRO A 601 -28.61 -6.22 28.26
N CYS A 602 -28.00 -5.14 27.78
CA CYS A 602 -27.91 -4.86 26.35
C CYS A 602 -26.98 -5.87 25.61
N PRO A 603 -27.45 -6.64 24.60
CA PRO A 603 -26.70 -7.74 23.96
C PRO A 603 -25.44 -7.37 23.16
N ALA A 604 -24.93 -6.14 23.27
CA ALA A 604 -23.73 -5.63 22.61
C ALA A 604 -22.79 -4.79 23.52
N CYS A 605 -23.15 -4.58 24.79
CA CYS A 605 -22.30 -3.93 25.80
C CYS A 605 -22.53 -4.45 27.24
N ASP A 606 -23.41 -5.44 27.42
CA ASP A 606 -23.86 -6.03 28.69
C ASP A 606 -24.32 -5.02 29.77
N THR A 607 -24.58 -3.77 29.40
CA THR A 607 -25.02 -2.71 30.31
C THR A 607 -26.50 -2.87 30.67
N GLN A 608 -26.82 -2.65 31.94
CA GLN A 608 -28.13 -2.91 32.53
C GLN A 608 -29.16 -1.83 32.17
N LEU A 609 -30.12 -2.16 31.30
CA LEU A 609 -31.20 -1.25 30.90
C LEU A 609 -32.23 -1.11 32.05
N SER A 610 -32.33 0.08 32.62
CA SER A 610 -32.93 0.32 33.95
C SER A 610 -34.06 1.35 33.96
N SER A 611 -33.99 2.39 33.13
CA SER A 611 -35.14 3.24 32.79
C SER A 611 -36.05 2.54 31.77
N PRO A 612 -37.38 2.77 31.76
CA PRO A 612 -38.22 2.40 30.62
C PRO A 612 -37.81 3.11 29.31
N ASP A 613 -37.15 4.26 29.39
CA ASP A 613 -36.71 5.04 28.23
C ASP A 613 -35.34 4.58 27.67
N ASP A 614 -34.65 3.65 28.34
CA ASP A 614 -33.36 3.10 27.90
C ASP A 614 -33.51 2.19 26.65
N ALA A 615 -34.73 1.81 26.27
CA ALA A 615 -35.01 0.88 25.17
C ALA A 615 -36.32 1.22 24.43
N VAL A 616 -36.24 1.99 23.35
CA VAL A 616 -37.40 2.55 22.65
C VAL A 616 -37.50 2.03 21.21
N ILE A 617 -38.70 1.59 20.77
CA ILE A 617 -38.94 1.17 19.38
C ILE A 617 -39.25 2.38 18.51
N SER A 618 -38.20 2.96 17.93
CA SER A 618 -38.25 4.12 17.04
C SER A 618 -38.76 3.77 15.63
N ASN A 619 -39.41 4.75 14.98
CA ASN A 619 -39.60 4.78 13.53
C ASN A 619 -38.40 5.50 12.91
N LEU A 620 -37.71 4.86 11.96
CA LEU A 620 -36.53 5.40 11.29
C LEU A 620 -36.88 6.33 10.13
N LYS A 621 -38.11 6.25 9.61
CA LYS A 621 -38.64 7.09 8.53
C LYS A 621 -39.91 7.85 9.00
N PRO A 622 -39.77 8.81 9.95
CA PRO A 622 -40.89 9.64 10.39
C PRO A 622 -41.33 10.64 9.31
N SER A 623 -42.63 10.96 9.28
CA SER A 623 -43.18 11.96 8.34
C SER A 623 -42.83 13.39 8.76
N GLU A 624 -42.80 14.33 7.81
CA GLU A 624 -42.51 15.75 8.08
C GLU A 624 -43.47 16.38 9.10
N ALA A 625 -44.74 15.97 9.11
CA ALA A 625 -45.70 16.40 10.12
C ALA A 625 -45.32 15.91 11.53
N TYR A 626 -44.80 14.69 11.67
CA TYR A 626 -44.34 14.15 12.94
C TYR A 626 -43.03 14.79 13.41
N LYS A 627 -42.07 15.01 12.49
CA LYS A 627 -40.84 15.78 12.75
C LYS A 627 -41.18 17.20 13.25
N THR A 628 -42.08 17.89 12.56
CA THR A 628 -42.56 19.23 12.93
C THR A 628 -43.25 19.21 14.29
N SER A 629 -44.07 18.20 14.58
CA SER A 629 -44.78 18.05 15.86
C SER A 629 -43.83 17.95 17.05
N ILE A 630 -42.78 17.12 16.96
CA ILE A 630 -41.79 16.95 18.05
C ILE A 630 -40.98 18.23 18.30
N LEU A 631 -40.59 18.95 17.24
CA LEU A 631 -39.76 20.14 17.35
C LEU A 631 -40.55 21.41 17.75
N SER A 632 -41.88 21.41 17.56
CA SER A 632 -42.73 22.56 17.85
C SER A 632 -42.93 22.77 19.35
N GLY A 633 -42.34 23.84 19.89
CA GLY A 633 -42.44 24.22 21.30
C GLY A 633 -41.18 23.93 22.12
N LEU A 634 -40.18 23.25 21.55
CA LEU A 634 -38.86 23.13 22.15
C LEU A 634 -38.03 24.41 21.93
N SER A 635 -37.11 24.71 22.86
CA SER A 635 -36.16 25.81 22.66
C SER A 635 -35.07 25.42 21.64
N PRO A 636 -34.46 26.39 20.93
CA PRO A 636 -33.34 26.12 20.04
C PRO A 636 -32.17 25.39 20.73
N SER A 637 -31.93 25.64 22.02
CA SER A 637 -30.92 24.91 22.80
C SER A 637 -31.22 23.42 22.92
N ILE A 638 -32.46 23.04 23.24
CA ILE A 638 -32.88 21.63 23.33
C ILE A 638 -32.84 20.97 21.95
N ILE A 639 -33.26 21.68 20.90
CA ILE A 639 -33.20 21.18 19.52
C ILE A 639 -31.76 20.88 19.10
N MET A 640 -30.81 21.78 19.40
CA MET A 640 -29.39 21.54 19.12
C MET A 640 -28.79 20.42 19.98
N GLU A 641 -29.22 20.26 21.23
CA GLU A 641 -28.80 19.14 22.07
C GLU A 641 -29.29 17.80 21.53
N CYS A 642 -30.57 17.72 21.12
CA CYS A 642 -31.13 16.54 20.46
C CYS A 642 -30.40 16.21 19.15
N ALA A 643 -30.08 17.23 18.34
CA ALA A 643 -29.30 17.06 17.11
C ALA A 643 -27.87 16.54 17.40
N GLY A 644 -27.19 17.11 18.40
CA GLY A 644 -25.87 16.64 18.83
C GLY A 644 -25.87 15.18 19.29
N ARG A 645 -26.83 14.80 20.14
CA ARG A 645 -27.00 13.40 20.58
C ARG A 645 -27.27 12.44 19.40
N ALA A 646 -28.08 12.87 18.42
CA ALA A 646 -28.36 12.08 17.21
C ALA A 646 -27.12 11.92 16.31
N LEU A 647 -26.31 12.97 16.14
CA LEU A 647 -25.04 12.90 15.41
C LEU A 647 -24.03 11.96 16.10
N SER A 648 -23.92 12.02 17.44
CA SER A 648 -23.07 11.09 18.20
C SER A 648 -23.50 9.62 18.05
N PHE A 649 -24.81 9.36 18.02
CA PHE A 649 -25.35 8.02 17.75
C PHE A 649 -24.95 7.55 16.33
N TRP A 650 -25.15 8.37 15.30
CA TRP A 650 -24.78 8.03 13.93
C TRP A 650 -23.27 7.83 13.75
N ALA A 651 -22.43 8.69 14.32
CA ALA A 651 -20.99 8.54 14.31
C ALA A 651 -20.56 7.21 14.93
N TYR A 652 -21.11 6.85 16.09
CA TYR A 652 -20.83 5.57 16.75
C TYR A 652 -21.24 4.37 15.88
N GLN A 653 -22.42 4.40 15.25
CA GLN A 653 -22.87 3.32 14.36
C GLN A 653 -21.98 3.17 13.12
N THR A 654 -21.54 4.27 12.50
CA THR A 654 -20.57 4.25 11.39
C THR A 654 -19.22 3.68 11.84
N THR A 655 -18.71 4.07 13.01
CA THR A 655 -17.47 3.50 13.58
C THR A 655 -17.60 2.00 13.85
N GLN A 656 -18.72 1.53 14.40
CA GLN A 656 -18.97 0.09 14.59
C GLN A 656 -19.03 -0.68 13.26
N ASN A 657 -19.60 -0.08 12.20
CA ASN A 657 -19.58 -0.66 10.86
C ASN A 657 -18.15 -0.81 10.32
N ILE A 658 -17.29 0.21 10.49
CA ILE A 658 -15.89 0.17 10.06
C ILE A 658 -15.10 -0.94 10.77
N TYR A 659 -15.20 -1.04 12.10
CA TYR A 659 -14.53 -2.11 12.85
C TYR A 659 -15.01 -3.51 12.45
N TYR A 660 -16.31 -3.68 12.15
CA TYR A 660 -16.84 -4.95 11.66
C TYR A 660 -16.27 -5.33 10.29
N GLN A 661 -16.14 -4.36 9.37
CA GLN A 661 -15.51 -4.61 8.06
C GLN A 661 -14.02 -4.94 8.18
N GLN A 662 -13.28 -4.27 9.08
CA GLN A 662 -11.87 -4.61 9.38
C GLN A 662 -11.72 -6.04 9.91
N TYR A 663 -12.62 -6.48 10.79
CA TYR A 663 -12.66 -7.86 11.29
C TYR A 663 -12.97 -8.88 10.17
N LEU A 664 -13.93 -8.58 9.30
CA LEU A 664 -14.22 -9.42 8.13
C LEU A 664 -13.03 -9.49 7.17
N TYR A 665 -12.38 -8.36 6.88
CA TYR A 665 -11.18 -8.30 6.05
C TYR A 665 -10.08 -9.20 6.61
N LYS A 666 -9.71 -9.04 7.89
CA LYS A 666 -8.69 -9.89 8.54
C LYS A 666 -9.06 -11.38 8.46
N THR A 667 -10.31 -11.73 8.78
CA THR A 667 -10.81 -13.11 8.72
C THR A 667 -10.77 -13.68 7.28
N LEU A 668 -10.97 -12.83 6.28
CA LEU A 668 -10.89 -13.21 4.87
C LEU A 668 -9.45 -13.38 4.40
N THR A 669 -8.53 -12.50 4.83
CA THR A 669 -7.07 -12.62 4.56
C THR A 669 -6.51 -13.91 5.16
N GLU A 670 -6.86 -14.26 6.40
CA GLU A 670 -6.43 -15.51 7.05
C GLU A 670 -6.93 -16.76 6.29
N LYS A 671 -8.19 -16.73 5.82
CA LYS A 671 -8.75 -17.79 4.96
C LYS A 671 -8.09 -17.84 3.59
N TYR A 672 -7.78 -16.70 2.99
CA TYR A 672 -7.08 -16.61 1.71
C TYR A 672 -5.67 -17.17 1.80
N ALA A 673 -4.88 -16.80 2.82
CA ALA A 673 -3.56 -17.36 3.07
C ALA A 673 -3.61 -18.90 3.25
N THR A 674 -4.60 -19.39 4.01
CA THR A 674 -4.84 -20.84 4.19
C THR A 674 -5.18 -21.53 2.86
N LEU A 675 -5.99 -20.89 2.00
CA LEU A 675 -6.37 -21.43 0.69
C LEU A 675 -5.20 -21.40 -0.30
N SER A 676 -4.38 -20.33 -0.28
CA SER A 676 -3.16 -20.21 -1.09
C SER A 676 -2.16 -21.30 -0.76
N GLY A 677 -1.87 -21.54 0.53
CA GLY A 677 -0.99 -22.63 0.95
C GLY A 677 -1.49 -24.01 0.51
N ARG A 678 -2.81 -24.25 0.53
CA ARG A 678 -3.40 -25.49 -0.01
C ARG A 678 -3.28 -25.59 -1.54
N LEU A 679 -3.35 -24.48 -2.26
CA LEU A 679 -3.14 -24.45 -3.71
C LEU A 679 -1.67 -24.75 -4.05
N GLU A 680 -0.73 -24.11 -3.35
CA GLU A 680 0.72 -24.35 -3.50
C GLU A 680 1.09 -25.79 -3.17
N GLN A 681 0.56 -26.37 -2.09
CA GLN A 681 0.71 -27.79 -1.77
C GLN A 681 0.21 -28.67 -2.94
N THR A 682 -1.00 -28.39 -3.45
CA THR A 682 -1.60 -29.14 -4.57
C THR A 682 -0.76 -29.06 -5.84
N VAL A 683 -0.21 -27.88 -6.15
CA VAL A 683 0.69 -27.65 -7.30
C VAL A 683 2.01 -28.43 -7.12
N ASN A 684 2.58 -28.42 -5.92
CA ASN A 684 3.81 -29.15 -5.61
C ASN A 684 3.62 -30.68 -5.69
N GLU A 685 2.51 -31.20 -5.19
CA GLU A 685 2.13 -32.61 -5.32
C GLU A 685 1.91 -33.01 -6.78
N ALA A 686 1.21 -32.19 -7.56
CA ALA A 686 1.00 -32.43 -8.99
C ALA A 686 2.34 -32.42 -9.77
N ASN A 687 3.22 -31.47 -9.50
CA ASN A 687 4.55 -31.41 -10.11
C ASN A 687 5.43 -32.62 -9.74
N ALA A 688 5.35 -33.12 -8.50
CA ALA A 688 6.03 -34.35 -8.08
C ALA A 688 5.48 -35.59 -8.80
N GLN A 689 4.17 -35.67 -9.03
CA GLN A 689 3.54 -36.74 -9.83
C GLN A 689 3.95 -36.66 -11.31
N ILE A 690 3.94 -35.47 -11.92
CA ILE A 690 4.39 -35.25 -13.31
C ILE A 690 5.85 -35.71 -13.47
N LYS A 691 6.75 -35.28 -12.58
CA LYS A 691 8.18 -35.68 -12.57
C LYS A 691 8.36 -37.20 -12.40
N THR A 692 7.46 -37.86 -11.69
CA THR A 692 7.45 -39.32 -11.50
C THR A 692 6.93 -40.05 -12.74
N LEU A 693 5.89 -39.53 -13.41
CA LEU A 693 5.36 -40.07 -14.66
C LEU A 693 6.33 -39.90 -15.83
N GLN A 694 7.01 -38.75 -15.93
CA GLN A 694 8.08 -38.50 -16.90
C GLN A 694 9.23 -39.51 -16.76
N ARG A 695 9.66 -39.81 -15.52
CA ARG A 695 10.65 -40.87 -15.25
C ARG A 695 10.15 -42.24 -15.74
N LYS A 696 8.93 -42.64 -15.38
CA LYS A 696 8.33 -43.92 -15.82
C LYS A 696 8.23 -44.02 -17.34
N MET A 697 7.82 -42.96 -18.03
CA MET A 697 7.80 -42.90 -19.49
C MET A 697 9.19 -43.07 -20.10
N SER A 698 10.20 -42.39 -19.57
CA SER A 698 11.60 -42.55 -20.03
C SER A 698 12.07 -44.01 -19.90
N THR A 699 11.83 -44.66 -18.75
CA THR A 699 12.15 -46.07 -18.55
C THR A 699 11.42 -46.97 -19.56
N LEU A 700 10.10 -46.85 -19.67
CA LEU A 700 9.29 -47.67 -20.59
C LEU A 700 9.69 -47.49 -22.07
N THR A 701 10.06 -46.27 -22.48
CA THR A 701 10.62 -46.04 -23.83
C THR A 701 11.91 -46.82 -24.05
N THR A 702 12.86 -46.78 -23.10
CA THR A 702 14.11 -47.54 -23.21
C THR A 702 13.90 -49.06 -23.17
N GLU A 703 12.94 -49.56 -22.40
CA GLU A 703 12.56 -50.98 -22.38
C GLU A 703 11.91 -51.42 -23.70
N ASN A 704 11.06 -50.57 -24.29
CA ASN A 704 10.42 -50.82 -25.58
C ASN A 704 11.46 -50.85 -26.71
N ASP A 705 12.38 -49.88 -26.79
CA ASP A 705 13.42 -49.87 -27.82
C ASP A 705 14.40 -51.05 -27.68
N ASN A 706 14.73 -51.46 -26.45
CA ASN A 706 15.51 -52.69 -26.22
C ASN A 706 14.73 -53.95 -26.63
N SER A 707 13.41 -53.96 -26.48
CA SER A 707 12.54 -55.06 -26.93
C SER A 707 12.39 -55.11 -28.45
N ARG A 708 12.33 -53.94 -29.12
CA ARG A 708 12.34 -53.81 -30.58
C ARG A 708 13.64 -54.35 -31.19
N LYS A 709 14.80 -53.96 -30.66
CA LYS A 709 16.12 -54.48 -31.09
C LYS A 709 16.18 -56.01 -31.01
N LYS A 710 15.77 -56.59 -29.88
CA LYS A 710 15.69 -58.06 -29.71
C LYS A 710 14.74 -58.73 -30.72
N ASN A 711 13.58 -58.12 -31.01
CA ASN A 711 12.67 -58.64 -32.04
C ASN A 711 13.26 -58.57 -33.45
N GLU A 712 14.03 -57.53 -33.78
CA GLU A 712 14.74 -57.43 -35.07
C GLU A 712 15.87 -58.47 -35.19
N GLU A 713 16.64 -58.69 -34.12
CA GLU A 713 17.66 -59.74 -34.03
C GLU A 713 17.04 -61.14 -34.20
N LEU A 714 15.97 -61.44 -33.47
CA LEU A 714 15.22 -62.69 -33.60
C LEU A 714 14.60 -62.86 -34.98
N SER A 715 14.09 -61.80 -35.61
CA SER A 715 13.58 -61.83 -36.98
C SER A 715 14.67 -62.14 -38.00
N LYS A 716 15.88 -61.57 -37.86
CA LYS A 716 17.05 -61.87 -38.68
C LYS A 716 17.48 -63.34 -38.49
N ALA A 717 17.59 -63.81 -37.24
CA ALA A 717 17.94 -65.19 -36.92
C ALA A 717 16.90 -66.20 -37.44
N TYR A 718 15.61 -65.88 -37.35
CA TYR A 718 14.53 -66.71 -37.89
C TYR A 718 14.58 -66.80 -39.42
N LYS A 719 14.78 -65.69 -40.13
CA LYS A 719 14.96 -65.68 -41.59
C LYS A 719 16.15 -66.56 -42.01
N GLU A 720 17.27 -66.47 -41.29
CA GLU A 720 18.45 -67.31 -41.56
C GLU A 720 18.18 -68.79 -41.27
N LYS A 721 17.50 -69.12 -40.18
CA LYS A 721 17.11 -70.51 -39.87
C LYS A 721 16.11 -71.07 -40.88
N ASN A 722 15.19 -70.26 -41.39
CA ASN A 722 14.25 -70.68 -42.42
C ASN A 722 14.97 -70.91 -43.77
N ARG A 723 15.99 -70.10 -44.10
CA ARG A 723 16.88 -70.33 -45.26
C ARG A 723 17.64 -71.66 -45.14
N GLN A 724 18.20 -71.95 -43.96
CA GLN A 724 18.90 -73.21 -43.67
C GLN A 724 17.94 -74.41 -43.71
N LEU A 725 16.70 -74.26 -43.25
CA LEU A 725 15.65 -75.27 -43.35
C LEU A 725 15.31 -75.57 -44.82
N LEU A 726 15.10 -74.53 -45.64
CA LEU A 726 14.76 -74.69 -47.06
C LEU A 726 15.88 -75.43 -47.83
N GLN A 727 17.14 -75.07 -47.59
CA GLN A 727 18.31 -75.75 -48.16
C GLN A 727 18.39 -77.23 -47.74
N THR A 728 18.01 -77.52 -46.48
CA THR A 728 17.99 -78.88 -45.94
C THR A 728 16.83 -79.70 -46.54
N GLN A 729 15.67 -79.08 -46.74
CA GLN A 729 14.51 -79.68 -47.40
C GLN A 729 14.82 -79.98 -48.88
N GLU A 730 15.40 -79.02 -49.62
CA GLU A 730 15.85 -79.26 -50.99
C GLU A 730 16.85 -80.44 -51.08
N LEU A 731 17.79 -80.55 -50.14
CA LEU A 731 18.77 -81.63 -50.13
C LEU A 731 18.11 -82.98 -49.79
N HIS A 732 17.21 -82.98 -48.80
CA HIS A 732 16.40 -84.14 -48.44
C HIS A 732 15.55 -84.62 -49.62
N ASP A 733 14.88 -83.72 -50.33
CA ASP A 733 13.97 -84.09 -51.42
C ASP A 733 14.73 -84.52 -52.69
N LYS A 734 15.93 -83.98 -52.94
CA LYS A 734 16.87 -84.50 -53.96
C LYS A 734 17.36 -85.92 -53.63
N LEU A 735 17.72 -86.18 -52.38
CA LEU A 735 18.08 -87.52 -51.90
C LEU A 735 16.89 -88.47 -51.99
N ARG A 736 15.72 -88.04 -51.54
CA ARG A 736 14.46 -88.79 -51.58
C ARG A 736 14.09 -89.16 -53.00
N HIS A 737 14.09 -88.22 -53.94
CA HIS A 737 13.81 -88.52 -55.35
C HIS A 737 14.86 -89.45 -55.98
N THR A 738 16.13 -89.36 -55.58
CA THR A 738 17.16 -90.30 -56.04
C THR A 738 16.88 -91.73 -55.54
N VAL A 739 16.46 -91.87 -54.27
CA VAL A 739 16.04 -93.15 -53.69
C VAL A 739 14.75 -93.67 -54.33
N GLU A 740 13.71 -92.83 -54.45
CA GLU A 740 12.42 -93.18 -55.06
C GLU A 740 12.59 -93.59 -56.53
N MET A 741 13.35 -92.85 -57.33
CA MET A 741 13.68 -93.24 -58.70
C MET A 741 14.45 -94.57 -58.73
N GLY A 742 15.42 -94.75 -57.83
CA GLY A 742 16.13 -96.02 -57.66
C GLY A 742 15.25 -97.19 -57.18
N HIS A 743 14.06 -96.94 -56.64
CA HIS A 743 13.05 -97.96 -56.34
C HIS A 743 12.07 -98.17 -57.50
N ILE A 744 11.61 -97.11 -58.15
CA ILE A 744 10.76 -97.16 -59.34
C ILE A 744 11.46 -97.91 -60.48
N GLN A 745 12.76 -97.70 -60.67
CA GLN A 745 13.53 -98.36 -61.74
C GLN A 745 13.63 -99.88 -61.52
N ARG A 746 13.71 -100.34 -60.27
CA ARG A 746 13.61 -101.77 -59.90
C ARG A 746 12.17 -102.29 -60.09
N ALA A 747 11.20 -101.64 -59.45
CA ALA A 747 9.79 -102.04 -59.51
C ALA A 747 9.22 -102.05 -60.94
N ALA A 748 9.72 -101.20 -61.85
CA ALA A 748 9.34 -101.20 -63.26
C ALA A 748 9.94 -102.39 -64.04
N THR A 749 11.11 -102.89 -63.66
CA THR A 749 11.65 -104.16 -64.17
C THR A 749 10.80 -105.32 -63.65
N ASP A 750 10.57 -105.39 -62.33
CA ASP A 750 9.76 -106.42 -61.68
C ASP A 750 8.30 -106.48 -62.20
N ALA A 751 7.75 -105.32 -62.60
CA ALA A 751 6.40 -105.19 -63.17
C ALA A 751 6.27 -105.73 -64.61
N ILE A 752 7.37 -105.88 -65.35
CA ILE A 752 7.37 -106.51 -66.68
C ILE A 752 7.34 -108.03 -66.53
N ASP A 753 8.21 -108.58 -65.68
CA ASP A 753 8.30 -110.03 -65.45
C ASP A 753 7.03 -110.59 -64.78
N SER A 754 6.46 -109.88 -63.79
CA SER A 754 5.24 -110.32 -63.11
C SER A 754 4.00 -110.35 -64.00
N ARG A 755 3.94 -109.55 -65.09
CA ARG A 755 2.82 -109.60 -66.06
C ARG A 755 2.79 -110.87 -66.90
N PHE A 756 3.88 -111.66 -66.96
CA PHE A 756 3.88 -112.96 -67.61
C PHE A 756 3.31 -114.10 -66.75
N GLN A 757 3.10 -113.90 -65.43
CA GLN A 757 2.81 -115.00 -64.50
C GLN A 757 1.41 -115.01 -63.87
N GLN A 758 0.58 -113.97 -64.04
CA GLN A 758 -0.74 -113.88 -63.40
C GLN A 758 -1.91 -113.64 -64.37
N GLN A 759 -2.07 -114.54 -65.36
CA GLN A 759 -3.35 -114.77 -66.05
C GLN A 759 -4.02 -116.10 -65.60
N GLN A 760 -3.86 -116.47 -64.34
CA GLN A 760 -4.67 -117.50 -63.67
C GLN A 760 -5.12 -117.03 -62.29
N GLN A 761 -6.37 -117.37 -61.96
CA GLN A 761 -7.00 -117.34 -60.62
C GLN A 761 -7.14 -115.92 -59.98
N GLN A 762 -8.33 -115.30 -60.06
CA GLN A 762 -9.49 -115.49 -59.15
C GLN A 762 -9.30 -114.83 -57.76
N THR A 763 -10.20 -114.08 -57.11
CA THR A 763 -11.51 -113.37 -57.32
C THR A 763 -12.12 -113.22 -55.90
N SER A 764 -13.16 -112.39 -55.70
CA SER A 764 -14.01 -112.33 -54.46
C SER A 764 -13.37 -111.61 -53.25
N ARG A 765 -13.97 -110.58 -52.58
CA ARG A 765 -15.25 -110.45 -51.83
C ARG A 765 -15.33 -111.33 -50.56
N HIS A 766 -15.88 -110.93 -49.39
CA HIS A 766 -16.40 -109.65 -48.81
C HIS A 766 -16.87 -109.86 -47.32
N PHE A 767 -17.47 -108.85 -46.65
CA PHE A 767 -18.28 -108.93 -45.38
C PHE A 767 -17.56 -109.10 -43.98
N PRO A 768 -18.22 -108.85 -42.79
CA PRO A 768 -17.67 -108.13 -41.61
C PRO A 768 -18.08 -108.81 -40.24
N PRO A 769 -18.71 -108.23 -39.17
CA PRO A 769 -18.69 -106.92 -38.47
C PRO A 769 -18.60 -106.95 -36.90
N GLN A 770 -18.74 -105.77 -36.25
CA GLN A 770 -19.49 -105.49 -34.97
C GLN A 770 -18.89 -105.64 -33.53
N GLN A 771 -19.42 -104.78 -32.61
CA GLN A 771 -19.53 -104.87 -31.13
C GLN A 771 -18.26 -104.74 -30.24
N SER A 772 -18.29 -104.28 -28.97
CA SER A 772 -19.30 -103.56 -28.12
C SER A 772 -18.65 -102.88 -26.87
N ALA A 773 -19.41 -102.16 -26.03
CA ALA A 773 -18.98 -101.36 -24.86
C ALA A 773 -19.44 -101.96 -23.48
N PRO A 774 -19.24 -101.31 -22.30
CA PRO A 774 -19.83 -100.02 -21.84
C PRO A 774 -18.73 -99.04 -21.33
N TYR A 775 -18.81 -98.07 -20.38
CA TYR A 775 -19.74 -97.39 -19.41
C TYR A 775 -18.94 -96.11 -18.92
N ASN A 776 -19.33 -95.10 -18.12
CA ASN A 776 -20.53 -94.37 -17.62
C ASN A 776 -19.96 -93.09 -16.88
N SER A 777 -20.62 -91.98 -16.53
CA SER A 777 -21.89 -91.29 -16.89
C SER A 777 -21.98 -89.92 -16.15
N ALA A 778 -22.62 -88.89 -16.74
CA ALA A 778 -23.03 -87.58 -16.14
C ALA A 778 -21.93 -86.57 -15.70
N HIS A 779 -22.07 -85.22 -15.78
CA HIS A 779 -22.98 -84.31 -16.53
C HIS A 779 -22.36 -82.86 -16.66
N THR A 780 -23.08 -81.86 -17.21
CA THR A 780 -22.54 -80.64 -17.89
C THR A 780 -22.91 -79.24 -17.30
N ARG A 781 -22.07 -78.18 -17.52
CA ARG A 781 -22.41 -76.78 -17.97
C ARG A 781 -21.19 -75.78 -18.05
N PRO A 782 -21.30 -74.53 -18.62
CA PRO A 782 -20.15 -73.74 -19.16
C PRO A 782 -19.97 -72.24 -18.70
N GLY A 783 -18.87 -71.54 -19.12
CA GLY A 783 -18.77 -70.05 -19.21
C GLY A 783 -17.34 -69.41 -19.37
N SER A 784 -17.21 -68.33 -20.20
CA SER A 784 -16.22 -67.18 -20.27
C SER A 784 -14.74 -67.26 -19.79
N GLY A 785 -13.72 -66.51 -20.31
CA GLY A 785 -13.59 -65.51 -21.41
C GLY A 785 -12.30 -64.62 -21.36
N ALA A 786 -11.91 -63.95 -22.47
CA ALA A 786 -10.84 -62.92 -22.68
C ALA A 786 -9.33 -63.33 -22.53
N GLY A 787 -8.32 -62.64 -23.13
CA GLY A 787 -8.29 -61.62 -24.22
C GLY A 787 -6.98 -60.78 -24.28
N PHE A 788 -6.30 -60.64 -25.45
CA PHE A 788 -5.09 -59.78 -25.62
C PHE A 788 -4.72 -59.47 -27.10
N ARG A 789 -4.41 -58.20 -27.45
CA ARG A 789 -3.69 -57.66 -28.67
C ARG A 789 -3.70 -56.11 -28.61
N GLY A 790 -2.78 -55.33 -29.18
CA GLY A 790 -1.50 -55.66 -29.84
C GLY A 790 -1.36 -55.06 -31.25
N TYR A 791 -0.88 -53.81 -31.37
CA TYR A 791 -0.51 -53.16 -32.66
C TYR A 791 0.73 -52.25 -32.49
N GLY A 792 1.48 -52.06 -33.58
CA GLY A 792 2.77 -51.35 -33.61
C GLY A 792 2.95 -50.43 -34.81
N LEU A 793 4.06 -49.67 -34.82
CA LEU A 793 4.30 -48.50 -35.67
C LEU A 793 5.10 -48.78 -36.96
N ALA A 794 4.74 -48.07 -38.02
CA ALA A 794 5.64 -47.43 -39.01
C ALA A 794 4.91 -46.14 -39.45
N VAL A 795 5.40 -44.91 -39.28
CA VAL A 795 6.72 -44.31 -39.57
C VAL A 795 6.99 -44.23 -41.08
N ASP A 796 6.75 -43.03 -41.63
CA ASP A 796 7.68 -42.39 -42.57
C ASP A 796 7.52 -40.85 -42.50
N GLN A 797 8.44 -40.10 -43.10
CA GLN A 797 8.74 -38.71 -42.70
C GLN A 797 7.95 -37.58 -43.41
N GLU A 798 7.93 -36.42 -42.76
CA GLU A 798 7.31 -35.17 -43.21
C GLU A 798 8.09 -34.48 -44.34
N ARG A 799 7.37 -33.78 -45.25
CA ARG A 799 7.51 -32.31 -45.43
C ARG A 799 6.60 -31.74 -46.53
N ALA A 800 6.02 -30.56 -46.23
CA ALA A 800 5.40 -29.60 -47.17
C ALA A 800 4.16 -30.10 -47.96
N ALA A 801 3.30 -29.23 -48.51
CA ALA A 801 2.85 -27.89 -48.11
C ALA A 801 1.57 -27.54 -48.90
N ASP A 802 0.74 -26.64 -48.37
CA ASP A 802 -0.45 -26.04 -49.02
C ASP A 802 -1.56 -27.00 -49.50
N GLY A 803 -2.69 -26.40 -49.93
CA GLY A 803 -3.77 -27.09 -50.65
C GLY A 803 -4.98 -27.50 -49.81
N GLY A 804 -5.96 -26.60 -49.64
CA GLY A 804 -7.29 -26.93 -49.11
C GLY A 804 -8.36 -27.11 -50.20
N ILE A 805 -9.63 -27.04 -49.77
CA ILE A 805 -10.87 -26.86 -50.57
C ILE A 805 -11.59 -28.14 -51.08
N ARG A 806 -12.79 -28.39 -50.50
CA ARG A 806 -13.93 -29.28 -50.94
C ARG A 806 -13.63 -30.80 -50.93
N GLY A 807 -14.54 -31.73 -50.62
CA GLY A 807 -15.99 -31.70 -50.31
C GLY A 807 -16.76 -32.67 -51.23
N GLY A 808 -17.80 -33.43 -50.86
CA GLY A 808 -18.48 -33.70 -49.59
C GLY A 808 -19.75 -34.57 -49.83
N LEU A 809 -20.26 -35.29 -48.82
CA LEU A 809 -21.55 -36.04 -48.79
C LEU A 809 -22.04 -36.03 -47.32
N MET A 810 -23.29 -35.70 -46.96
CA MET A 810 -24.61 -36.31 -47.25
C MET A 810 -24.78 -37.73 -46.68
N ASP A 811 -25.81 -38.07 -45.88
CA ASP A 811 -26.87 -37.25 -45.24
C ASP A 811 -27.53 -38.02 -44.06
N THR A 812 -28.61 -37.47 -43.45
CA THR A 812 -29.42 -37.92 -42.30
C THR A 812 -28.78 -37.69 -40.92
N GLY A 813 -29.41 -37.07 -39.91
CA GLY A 813 -30.74 -36.43 -39.76
C GLY A 813 -31.52 -37.02 -38.56
N ALA A 814 -32.13 -36.29 -37.62
CA ALA A 814 -32.24 -34.85 -37.29
C ALA A 814 -32.09 -34.69 -35.74
N GLY A 815 -31.89 -33.54 -35.08
CA GLY A 815 -32.35 -32.16 -35.31
C GLY A 815 -33.68 -31.89 -34.56
N PRO A 816 -34.07 -30.63 -34.28
CA PRO A 816 -33.34 -29.36 -34.21
C PRO A 816 -33.17 -28.93 -32.70
N TRP A 817 -33.01 -27.69 -32.21
CA TRP A 817 -32.89 -26.30 -32.72
C TRP A 817 -31.90 -25.51 -31.81
N ARG A 818 -31.39 -24.38 -32.31
CA ARG A 818 -31.12 -23.14 -31.56
C ARG A 818 -31.94 -22.02 -32.21
N ARG A 819 -32.05 -20.84 -31.57
CA ARG A 819 -32.07 -19.56 -32.29
C ARG A 819 -31.67 -18.38 -31.41
N GLU A 820 -30.75 -17.57 -31.93
CA GLU A 820 -30.52 -16.18 -31.55
C GLU A 820 -31.48 -15.28 -32.36
N LEU A 821 -31.65 -14.02 -31.96
CA LEU A 821 -31.90 -12.89 -32.87
C LEU A 821 -31.76 -11.53 -32.15
N SER A 822 -31.84 -10.44 -32.90
CA SER A 822 -31.16 -9.17 -32.61
C SER A 822 -32.06 -7.93 -32.65
N VAL A 823 -31.72 -6.93 -31.82
CA VAL A 823 -31.74 -5.48 -32.12
C VAL A 823 -33.09 -4.78 -32.43
N THR A 824 -33.32 -3.67 -31.72
CA THR A 824 -34.33 -2.58 -31.91
C THR A 824 -35.84 -2.89 -31.88
N GLY A 825 -36.56 -2.06 -31.10
CA GLY A 825 -37.63 -1.24 -31.70
C GLY A 825 -39.09 -1.55 -31.33
N ILE A 826 -39.53 -1.18 -30.12
CA ILE A 826 -40.92 -0.73 -29.88
C ILE A 826 -40.89 0.57 -29.08
N MET A 827 -41.69 1.55 -29.50
CA MET A 827 -41.79 2.89 -28.90
C MET A 827 -43.22 3.20 -28.47
N HIS A 828 -43.34 3.89 -27.33
CA HIS A 828 -44.40 4.88 -27.01
C HIS A 828 -45.85 4.43 -26.71
N ILE A 829 -46.59 5.44 -26.18
CA ILE A 829 -48.00 5.49 -25.78
C ILE A 829 -48.26 4.89 -24.38
N PHE A 830 -48.71 5.62 -23.35
CA PHE A 830 -49.29 6.98 -23.27
C PHE A 830 -48.53 7.95 -22.35
N SER A 831 -48.77 9.25 -22.55
CA SER A 831 -48.38 10.38 -21.69
C SER A 831 -49.60 11.12 -21.13
N HIS A 832 -49.49 11.79 -19.96
CA HIS A 832 -49.92 13.19 -19.67
C HIS A 832 -50.08 13.51 -18.16
N ILE A 833 -50.06 14.83 -17.83
CA ILE A 833 -50.58 15.48 -16.59
C ILE A 833 -49.72 15.21 -15.32
N ARG A 834 -49.03 16.17 -14.66
CA ARG A 834 -49.11 17.66 -14.65
C ARG A 834 -47.75 18.37 -14.71
N LEU A 835 -47.76 19.60 -15.24
CA LEU A 835 -46.82 20.68 -14.93
C LEU A 835 -47.58 21.81 -14.22
N ASN A 836 -46.97 22.41 -13.18
CA ASN A 836 -47.19 23.75 -12.58
C ASN A 836 -47.20 23.71 -11.04
N GLU A 837 -46.10 24.15 -10.40
CA GLU A 837 -46.10 24.76 -9.05
C GLU A 837 -44.70 25.31 -8.63
N ALA A 838 -43.62 24.78 -9.20
CA ALA A 838 -42.23 25.02 -8.78
C ALA A 838 -41.65 26.46 -8.97
N ASN A 839 -42.47 27.47 -9.28
CA ASN A 839 -41.99 28.80 -9.71
C ASN A 839 -42.25 29.96 -8.71
N ILE A 840 -42.68 29.66 -7.48
CA ILE A 840 -42.99 30.67 -6.44
C ILE A 840 -42.08 30.59 -5.20
N LEU A 841 -41.50 29.41 -4.88
CA LEU A 841 -40.78 29.18 -3.62
C LEU A 841 -39.32 29.66 -3.58
N SER A 842 -38.66 29.88 -4.72
CA SER A 842 -37.22 30.20 -4.77
C SER A 842 -36.85 31.58 -4.19
N ARG A 843 -37.80 32.53 -4.12
CA ARG A 843 -37.54 33.92 -3.68
C ARG A 843 -37.66 34.17 -2.17
N SER A 844 -38.22 33.24 -1.39
CA SER A 844 -38.36 33.41 0.07
C SER A 844 -37.17 32.86 0.85
N TYR A 845 -36.57 31.75 0.40
CA TYR A 845 -35.47 31.07 1.08
C TYR A 845 -34.20 31.94 1.18
N PHE A 846 -33.84 32.62 0.09
CA PHE A 846 -32.60 33.40 -0.03
C PHE A 846 -32.51 34.62 0.91
N LYS A 847 -33.61 34.99 1.59
CA LYS A 847 -33.64 36.10 2.56
C LYS A 847 -33.65 35.66 4.03
N ARG A 848 -33.59 34.37 4.34
CA ARG A 848 -33.56 33.87 5.74
C ARG A 848 -32.21 33.28 6.17
N THR A 849 -31.44 32.69 5.26
CA THR A 849 -30.08 32.17 5.56
C THR A 849 -29.09 33.29 5.88
N ALA A 850 -29.15 34.41 5.16
CA ALA A 850 -28.28 35.59 5.32
C ALA A 850 -28.44 36.37 6.64
N LYS A 851 -29.11 35.80 7.66
CA LYS A 851 -29.34 36.45 8.96
C LYS A 851 -29.09 35.56 10.18
N LEU A 852 -28.47 34.39 10.00
CA LEU A 852 -28.15 33.44 11.06
C LEU A 852 -26.64 33.32 11.38
N PHE A 853 -25.76 33.75 10.47
CA PHE A 853 -24.30 33.71 10.68
C PHE A 853 -23.71 34.94 11.38
N THR A 854 -24.53 35.90 11.81
CA THR A 854 -24.09 37.19 12.35
C THR A 854 -24.09 37.27 13.88
N VAL A 855 -24.21 36.13 14.59
CA VAL A 855 -24.44 36.07 16.06
C VAL A 855 -23.62 34.99 16.77
N TRP A 856 -22.48 34.58 16.20
CA TRP A 856 -21.46 33.77 16.89
C TRP A 856 -20.08 34.40 16.64
N GLY A 857 -19.67 35.21 17.61
CA GLY A 857 -18.35 35.81 17.82
C GLY A 857 -18.13 35.98 19.31
#